data_AF-A0A2G7FMM7-F1
#
_entry.id   AF-A0A2G7FMM7-F1
#
_cell.length_a   1.000
_cell.length_b   1.000
_cell.length_c   1.000
_cell.angle_alpha   90.00
_cell.angle_beta   90.00
_cell.angle_gamma   90.00
#
_symmetry.space_group_name_H-M   'P 1'
#
loop_
_entity.id
_entity.type
_entity.pdbx_description
1 polymer ?
#
loop_
_entity_poly.entity_id
_entity_poly.type
_entity_poly.pdbx_seq_one_letter_code
_entity_poly.pdbx_strand_id
1 'polypeptide(L)'
;MVAPRNTAYAEESAEVEVLYANLEKLKVLTKKIQGSLVRLETGGNVVKHAIGPIYSNTQSLQITNNNIDKVNDAIDRLRQPLDAKSREEGIICSGPQNVELSQYLAAIKRVEKALVDLNSTNLRSNQKAISDFNALLSTGTARLQDLLRSKLSDDVNPIEPLHYLTKELPFPSIPEETVTELGPICAAINSATIHGPQHGDGGNPALKIYAAVRAPYITSSLQNLAIASLNTVKRRADDGPYRQGTNGIGIYSNALENFIYAEHDIISRIFTGDQRGLALQATCQSAMAEYSKTLRELNQYIKANLMTDCFLAFEIIEIVTAMSYRVDSKTGELKSMFIEALRPIRETAKSSLSELLEETKRKAASIQVLPPDGGSVPLVNEVMSSLVTLTAYSGPLASILTSLGDGNWRSTSNASGAAPLDVSPDSSTLLSHFILDMIEALMIALESRGRAFHRTKAVQGVFLSNVFCNVDRAIRSNVELARYLGSPDSIARIDTFRKRATSTYLDSWKETSQYLLDVQYTSRGAGASTRPTSGGIVDSSAIVKSLSSKDKDAIKDKFKAFNTSFDDLVSRHKALYMEREVRGVLSREVQTVLEPLYARFWDRYHEIDKGRGKMSANDVYQTPLNSRYASDEMKYLFSPRNRFSTWRKLWLWLAESEKELGLSISDDAIEQMKAHLTIQDEEFKVAAEEEKRRRHDVMAHVHAYGQVAPAAAGIIHWGATSCYCTDNADLIFLRDGLDILIPKLAVVIDKLSAFAQQYKDLPCLGFTHGQPAQLVTVGKRACLWIQDLLMDLRNLERARDDLRFRGVKGTTGTQASFLQIFDGDHSKVEQLDELVTQKAGFDSAFIISSQTYSRKIDVDVGNALGSFGSTCERIGIDIRHLAMLKEVEEPFEKDQIGSSAMAYKRNPMRSERLCSLGRHLQNLPKDALDTYSAQWFERSLDDSAIRRISIPELYLSADACLILLNNVTSGFVVYPEVIKRRVNDELPFMATENIIMACVKKGLSRQDAHEEIRVLSHQAADNVKKHGKDNDLLERIRRTEFFNPILGELDTLLEPSTFVGRAPQQVEKFTSTEVKKALEPYAAAVAKAETSTLSV
;
A
#
# COMPACT_ATOMS: atom_id res chain seq x y z
N MET A 1 -17.09 -37.76 -28.07
CA MET A 1 -16.34 -36.67 -27.40
C MET A 1 -15.62 -35.87 -28.47
N VAL A 2 -16.07 -34.64 -28.71
CA VAL A 2 -15.58 -33.74 -29.77
C VAL A 2 -15.21 -32.40 -29.12
N ALA A 3 -13.95 -31.98 -29.32
CA ALA A 3 -13.34 -30.63 -29.21
C ALA A 3 -13.34 -29.89 -27.84
N PRO A 4 -12.43 -28.90 -27.59
CA PRO A 4 -11.50 -28.23 -28.53
C PRO A 4 -10.02 -28.16 -28.09
N ARG A 5 -9.11 -28.42 -29.04
CA ARG A 5 -7.65 -28.23 -28.91
C ARG A 5 -7.11 -27.36 -30.06
N ASN A 6 -7.86 -26.34 -30.46
CA ASN A 6 -7.70 -25.64 -31.75
C ASN A 6 -7.56 -24.11 -31.68
N THR A 7 -7.45 -23.49 -30.50
CA THR A 7 -7.37 -22.02 -30.40
C THR A 7 -5.96 -21.49 -30.62
N ALA A 8 -4.91 -22.12 -30.08
CA ALA A 8 -3.53 -21.63 -30.22
C ALA A 8 -2.98 -21.70 -31.66
N TYR A 9 -3.31 -22.74 -32.42
CA TYR A 9 -2.90 -22.84 -33.83
C TYR A 9 -3.66 -21.88 -34.76
N ALA A 10 -4.88 -21.48 -34.39
CA ALA A 10 -5.65 -20.51 -35.16
C ALA A 10 -5.08 -19.09 -34.99
N GLU A 11 -4.58 -18.76 -33.81
CA GLU A 11 -3.95 -17.47 -33.50
C GLU A 11 -2.61 -17.31 -34.24
N GLU A 12 -1.72 -18.31 -34.17
CA GLU A 12 -0.45 -18.27 -34.92
C GLU A 12 -0.68 -18.24 -36.43
N SER A 13 -1.68 -18.96 -36.95
CA SER A 13 -2.03 -18.91 -38.38
C SER A 13 -2.57 -17.53 -38.79
N ALA A 14 -3.33 -16.87 -37.92
CA ALA A 14 -3.86 -15.52 -38.18
C ALA A 14 -2.74 -14.47 -38.14
N GLU A 15 -1.77 -14.57 -37.23
CA GLU A 15 -0.61 -13.69 -37.19
C GLU A 15 0.28 -13.82 -38.43
N VAL A 16 0.48 -15.05 -38.91
CA VAL A 16 1.20 -15.32 -40.15
C VAL A 16 0.45 -14.75 -41.36
N GLU A 17 -0.88 -14.89 -41.44
CA GLU A 17 -1.68 -14.24 -42.49
C GLU A 17 -1.60 -12.71 -42.44
N VAL A 18 -1.61 -12.10 -41.25
CA VAL A 18 -1.46 -10.65 -41.08
C VAL A 18 -0.07 -10.19 -41.51
N LEU A 19 0.98 -10.95 -41.21
CA LEU A 19 2.35 -10.68 -41.66
C LEU A 19 2.47 -10.81 -43.18
N TYR A 20 1.87 -11.84 -43.80
CA TYR A 20 1.83 -11.95 -45.26
C TYR A 20 1.03 -10.81 -45.90
N ALA A 21 -0.09 -10.38 -45.31
CA ALA A 21 -0.86 -9.24 -45.78
C ALA A 21 -0.08 -7.92 -45.68
N ASN A 22 0.69 -7.73 -44.61
CA ASN A 22 1.56 -6.57 -44.45
C ASN A 22 2.76 -6.59 -45.40
N LEU A 23 3.32 -7.77 -45.68
CA LEU A 23 4.40 -7.95 -46.64
C LEU A 23 3.92 -7.69 -48.08
N GLU A 24 2.67 -8.06 -48.39
CA GLU A 24 2.05 -7.74 -49.68
C GLU A 24 1.73 -6.24 -49.82
N LYS A 25 1.27 -5.58 -48.73
CA LYS A 25 1.14 -4.12 -48.69
C LYS A 25 2.48 -3.42 -48.92
N LEU A 26 3.56 -3.92 -48.31
CA LEU A 26 4.92 -3.41 -48.54
C LEU A 26 5.37 -3.62 -49.99
N LYS A 27 5.13 -4.79 -50.59
CA LYS A 27 5.40 -5.02 -52.02
C LYS A 27 4.63 -4.06 -52.93
N VAL A 28 3.35 -3.80 -52.64
CA VAL A 28 2.54 -2.82 -53.39
C VAL A 28 3.08 -1.41 -53.22
N LEU A 29 3.53 -1.03 -52.02
CA LEU A 29 4.13 0.26 -51.75
C LEU A 29 5.47 0.42 -52.49
N THR A 30 6.34 -0.59 -52.45
CA THR A 30 7.60 -0.61 -53.20
C THR A 30 7.36 -0.51 -54.70
N LYS A 31 6.34 -1.20 -55.23
CA LYS A 31 5.95 -1.10 -56.65
C LYS A 31 5.39 0.28 -57.01
N LYS A 32 4.67 0.94 -56.10
CA LYS A 32 4.23 2.34 -56.25
C LYS A 32 5.39 3.32 -56.22
N ILE A 33 6.34 3.15 -55.32
CA ILE A 33 7.56 3.99 -55.22
C ILE A 33 8.39 3.83 -56.50
N GLN A 34 8.61 2.60 -56.96
CA GLN A 34 9.32 2.32 -58.20
C GLN A 34 8.60 2.91 -59.42
N GLY A 35 7.26 2.81 -59.48
CA GLY A 35 6.46 3.44 -60.53
C GLY A 35 6.47 4.98 -60.48
N SER A 36 6.56 5.59 -59.30
CA SER A 36 6.71 7.03 -59.14
C SER A 36 8.11 7.52 -59.53
N LEU A 37 9.17 6.77 -59.21
CA LEU A 37 10.54 7.04 -59.66
C LEU A 37 10.65 6.98 -61.19
N VAL A 38 10.11 5.93 -61.82
CA VAL A 38 10.10 5.81 -63.28
C VAL A 38 9.31 6.95 -63.95
N ARG A 39 8.16 7.37 -63.37
CA ARG A 39 7.42 8.53 -63.88
C ARG A 39 8.17 9.84 -63.75
N LEU A 40 8.92 10.02 -62.66
CA LEU A 40 9.70 11.23 -62.41
C LEU A 40 10.93 11.31 -63.33
N GLU A 41 11.57 10.18 -63.60
CA GLU A 41 12.67 10.06 -64.57
C GLU A 41 12.19 10.26 -66.01
N THR A 42 11.03 9.70 -66.37
CA THR A 42 10.43 9.90 -67.70
C THR A 42 9.97 11.36 -67.88
N GLY A 43 9.38 11.99 -66.85
CA GLY A 43 9.02 13.40 -66.84
C GLY A 43 10.24 14.32 -66.96
N GLY A 44 11.34 14.00 -66.26
CA GLY A 44 12.62 14.73 -66.35
C GLY A 44 13.23 14.67 -67.76
N ASN A 45 13.15 13.52 -68.43
CA ASN A 45 13.67 13.35 -69.78
C ASN A 45 12.80 14.06 -70.85
N VAL A 46 11.47 14.07 -70.69
CA VAL A 46 10.54 14.81 -71.57
C VAL A 46 10.73 16.32 -71.44
N VAL A 47 10.94 16.85 -70.22
CA VAL A 47 11.25 18.26 -69.99
C VAL A 47 12.61 18.63 -70.60
N LYS A 48 13.62 17.78 -70.47
CA LYS A 48 14.96 17.99 -71.03
C LYS A 48 14.99 18.03 -72.56
N HIS A 49 14.16 17.22 -73.24
CA HIS A 49 14.09 17.20 -74.71
C HIS A 49 13.13 18.24 -75.30
N ALA A 50 12.12 18.70 -74.55
CA ALA A 50 11.20 19.76 -75.00
C ALA A 50 11.75 21.19 -74.78
N ILE A 51 12.54 21.44 -73.72
CA ILE A 51 13.04 22.79 -73.37
C ILE A 51 14.39 23.12 -74.03
N GLY A 52 15.21 22.13 -74.39
CA GLY A 52 16.54 22.34 -74.98
C GLY A 52 16.56 23.24 -76.24
N PRO A 53 15.70 23.01 -77.25
CA PRO A 53 15.67 23.84 -78.46
C PRO A 53 15.06 25.24 -78.25
N ILE A 54 14.15 25.39 -77.29
CA ILE A 54 13.52 26.68 -76.94
C ILE A 54 14.52 27.59 -76.21
N TYR A 55 15.37 27.01 -75.36
CA TYR A 55 16.42 27.72 -74.64
C TYR A 55 17.50 28.30 -75.58
N SER A 56 17.92 27.55 -76.60
CA SER A 56 18.91 27.99 -77.59
C SER A 56 18.45 29.18 -78.44
N ASN A 57 17.18 29.20 -78.89
CA ASN A 57 16.66 30.29 -79.72
C ASN A 57 16.30 31.54 -78.91
N THR A 58 15.91 31.37 -77.63
CA THR A 58 15.70 32.50 -76.70
C THR A 58 17.02 33.16 -76.31
N GLN A 59 18.10 32.38 -76.20
CA GLN A 59 19.43 32.87 -75.86
C GLN A 59 20.01 33.80 -76.93
N SER A 60 19.82 33.54 -78.22
CA SER A 60 20.24 34.47 -79.29
C SER A 60 19.48 35.80 -79.25
N LEU A 61 18.17 35.77 -78.97
CA LEU A 61 17.34 36.98 -78.81
C LEU A 61 17.74 37.79 -77.55
N GLN A 62 18.04 37.12 -76.44
CA GLN A 62 18.57 37.75 -75.23
C GLN A 62 19.96 38.36 -75.42
N ILE A 63 20.83 37.73 -76.23
CA ILE A 63 22.16 38.28 -76.53
C ILE A 63 22.05 39.59 -77.31
N THR A 64 21.14 39.68 -78.29
CA THR A 64 20.94 40.91 -79.06
C THR A 64 20.33 42.04 -78.22
N ASN A 65 19.36 41.72 -77.36
CA ASN A 65 18.75 42.71 -76.47
C ASN A 65 19.75 43.22 -75.41
N ASN A 66 20.51 42.31 -74.80
CA ASN A 66 21.56 42.67 -73.83
C ASN A 66 22.67 43.54 -74.43
N ASN A 67 22.95 43.45 -75.72
CA ASN A 67 23.96 44.28 -76.37
C ASN A 67 23.48 45.73 -76.58
N ILE A 68 22.17 45.94 -76.75
CA ILE A 68 21.57 47.27 -76.89
C ILE A 68 21.49 47.96 -75.51
N ASP A 69 21.10 47.23 -74.47
CA ASP A 69 21.05 47.75 -73.09
C ASP A 69 22.43 48.10 -72.54
N LYS A 70 23.48 47.31 -72.87
CA LYS A 70 24.87 47.58 -72.46
C LYS A 70 25.45 48.88 -73.02
N VAL A 71 24.99 49.34 -74.19
CA VAL A 71 25.47 50.60 -74.79
C VAL A 71 24.84 51.80 -74.09
N ASN A 72 23.56 51.71 -73.70
CA ASN A 72 22.90 52.75 -72.92
C ASN A 72 23.47 52.84 -71.48
N ASP A 73 23.72 51.69 -70.83
CA ASP A 73 24.35 51.61 -69.50
C ASP A 73 25.79 52.17 -69.47
N ALA A 74 26.54 52.06 -70.57
CA ALA A 74 27.91 52.58 -70.65
C ALA A 74 27.97 54.11 -70.69
N ILE A 75 26.92 54.78 -71.18
CA ILE A 75 26.82 56.24 -71.25
C ILE A 75 26.48 56.83 -69.86
N ASP A 76 25.63 56.16 -69.08
CA ASP A 76 25.27 56.59 -67.72
C ASP A 76 26.38 56.30 -66.67
N ARG A 77 27.18 55.24 -66.85
CA ARG A 77 28.29 54.84 -65.96
C ARG A 77 29.50 55.79 -65.94
N LEU A 78 29.62 56.73 -66.89
CA LEU A 78 30.75 57.67 -66.94
C LEU A 78 30.51 58.96 -66.12
N ARG A 79 29.28 59.27 -65.69
CA ARG A 79 28.94 60.60 -65.13
C ARG A 79 28.54 60.66 -63.64
N GLN A 80 28.07 59.57 -63.02
CA GLN A 80 27.60 59.59 -61.61
C GLN A 80 28.64 59.26 -60.49
N PRO A 81 29.71 58.46 -60.68
CA PRO A 81 30.58 58.05 -59.57
C PRO A 81 31.47 59.14 -58.91
N LEU A 82 31.55 60.34 -59.48
CA LEU A 82 32.39 61.44 -58.96
C LEU A 82 31.68 62.32 -57.91
N ASP A 83 30.34 62.34 -57.87
CA ASP A 83 29.57 63.18 -56.93
C ASP A 83 29.17 62.47 -55.62
N ALA A 84 29.33 61.14 -55.54
CA ALA A 84 28.91 60.33 -54.39
C ALA A 84 29.90 60.32 -53.21
N LYS A 85 31.20 60.58 -53.45
CA LYS A 85 32.25 60.50 -52.42
C LYS A 85 32.01 61.49 -51.28
N SER A 86 31.82 62.77 -51.61
CA SER A 86 31.68 63.84 -50.60
C SER A 86 30.45 63.67 -49.70
N ARG A 87 29.41 62.99 -50.19
CA ARG A 87 28.16 62.77 -49.45
C ARG A 87 28.29 61.63 -48.44
N GLU A 88 28.89 60.51 -48.83
CA GLU A 88 29.01 59.32 -47.96
C GLU A 88 30.21 59.41 -47.01
N GLU A 89 31.27 60.14 -47.37
CA GLU A 89 32.44 60.40 -46.52
C GLU A 89 32.04 61.13 -45.23
N GLY A 90 31.13 62.10 -45.30
CA GLY A 90 30.60 62.79 -44.12
C GLY A 90 29.86 61.85 -43.16
N ILE A 91 29.02 60.96 -43.69
CA ILE A 91 28.23 60.00 -42.89
C ILE A 91 29.15 58.99 -42.19
N ILE A 92 30.13 58.43 -42.91
CA ILE A 92 31.02 57.39 -42.38
C ILE A 92 31.99 57.97 -41.33
N CYS A 93 32.49 59.20 -41.55
CA CYS A 93 33.38 59.91 -40.64
C CYS A 93 32.70 60.47 -39.38
N SER A 94 31.39 60.70 -39.39
CA SER A 94 30.61 61.04 -38.17
C SER A 94 30.40 59.86 -37.22
N GLY A 95 30.41 58.63 -37.74
CA GLY A 95 30.32 57.38 -36.96
C GLY A 95 28.87 56.95 -36.68
N PRO A 96 28.66 55.66 -36.37
CA PRO A 96 27.31 55.08 -36.28
C PRO A 96 26.53 55.47 -35.03
N GLN A 97 27.17 56.14 -34.05
CA GLN A 97 26.51 56.66 -32.85
C GLN A 97 25.94 58.07 -33.03
N ASN A 98 26.48 58.84 -33.99
CA ASN A 98 26.10 60.24 -34.25
C ASN A 98 25.16 60.38 -35.47
N VAL A 99 24.90 59.28 -36.18
CA VAL A 99 24.02 59.20 -37.35
C VAL A 99 23.08 58.00 -37.13
N GLU A 100 21.83 58.06 -37.62
CA GLU A 100 20.89 56.95 -37.54
C GLU A 100 21.50 55.66 -38.14
N LEU A 101 21.47 54.54 -37.41
CA LEU A 101 22.14 53.28 -37.80
C LEU A 101 21.72 52.80 -39.20
N SER A 102 20.45 52.97 -39.57
CA SER A 102 19.91 52.66 -40.90
C SER A 102 20.62 53.44 -42.01
N GLN A 103 20.90 54.72 -41.77
CA GLN A 103 21.58 55.62 -42.69
C GLN A 103 23.08 55.27 -42.80
N TYR A 104 23.71 54.91 -41.67
CA TYR A 104 25.11 54.49 -41.63
C TYR A 104 25.34 53.16 -42.38
N LEU A 105 24.47 52.17 -42.16
CA LEU A 105 24.51 50.89 -42.87
C LEU A 105 24.23 51.07 -44.37
N ALA A 106 23.29 51.95 -44.73
CA ALA A 106 23.01 52.27 -46.13
C ALA A 106 24.20 52.97 -46.81
N ALA A 107 24.92 53.85 -46.10
CA ALA A 107 26.14 54.50 -46.59
C ALA A 107 27.26 53.48 -46.86
N ILE A 108 27.48 52.53 -45.94
CA ILE A 108 28.45 51.45 -46.13
C ILE A 108 28.07 50.58 -47.33
N LYS A 109 26.80 50.21 -47.48
CA LYS A 109 26.32 49.43 -48.63
C LYS A 109 26.46 50.18 -49.97
N ARG A 110 26.27 51.50 -49.98
CA ARG A 110 26.49 52.34 -51.17
C ARG A 110 27.97 52.43 -51.52
N VAL A 111 28.85 52.57 -50.53
CA VAL A 111 30.31 52.54 -50.71
C VAL A 111 30.78 51.17 -51.23
N GLU A 112 30.25 50.09 -50.67
CA GLU A 112 30.51 48.72 -51.13
C GLU A 112 30.05 48.51 -52.58
N LYS A 113 28.82 48.92 -52.92
CA LYS A 113 28.31 48.84 -54.30
C LYS A 113 29.16 49.67 -55.26
N ALA A 114 29.51 50.91 -54.89
CA ALA A 114 30.39 51.76 -55.69
C ALA A 114 31.77 51.13 -55.88
N LEU A 115 32.30 50.44 -54.87
CA LEU A 115 33.58 49.73 -54.95
C LEU A 115 33.51 48.50 -55.86
N VAL A 116 32.42 47.73 -55.81
CA VAL A 116 32.16 46.61 -56.75
C VAL A 116 32.01 47.13 -58.18
N ASP A 117 31.22 48.18 -58.38
CA ASP A 117 31.02 48.80 -59.68
C ASP A 117 32.33 49.35 -60.24
N LEU A 118 33.14 50.07 -59.44
CA LEU A 118 34.45 50.59 -59.83
C LEU A 118 35.47 49.47 -60.12
N ASN A 119 35.52 48.41 -59.30
CA ASN A 119 36.39 47.26 -59.55
C ASN A 119 36.00 46.52 -60.85
N SER A 120 34.71 46.49 -61.21
CA SER A 120 34.26 45.88 -62.46
C SER A 120 34.70 46.66 -63.72
N THR A 121 35.00 47.95 -63.61
CA THR A 121 35.40 48.79 -64.75
C THR A 121 36.84 48.54 -65.23
N ASN A 122 37.73 47.99 -64.39
CA ASN A 122 39.15 47.73 -64.71
C ASN A 122 39.94 48.92 -65.34
N LEU A 123 39.46 50.16 -65.15
CA LEU A 123 40.09 51.36 -65.71
C LEU A 123 41.19 51.89 -64.78
N ARG A 124 42.37 52.16 -65.34
CA ARG A 124 43.51 52.73 -64.58
C ARG A 124 43.23 54.14 -64.03
N SER A 125 42.31 54.89 -64.65
CA SER A 125 41.84 56.19 -64.14
C SER A 125 41.08 56.09 -62.80
N ASN A 126 40.52 54.91 -62.49
CA ASN A 126 39.68 54.70 -61.31
C ASN A 126 40.47 54.17 -60.10
N GLN A 127 41.76 53.86 -60.27
CA GLN A 127 42.61 53.29 -59.21
C GLN A 127 42.68 54.17 -57.95
N LYS A 128 42.71 55.49 -58.12
CA LYS A 128 42.68 56.44 -56.99
C LYS A 128 41.34 56.41 -56.24
N ALA A 129 40.23 56.40 -56.97
CA ALA A 129 38.89 56.30 -56.38
C ALA A 129 38.70 54.96 -55.65
N ILE A 130 39.18 53.85 -56.22
CA ILE A 130 39.15 52.52 -55.59
C ILE A 130 39.95 52.51 -54.28
N SER A 131 41.14 53.13 -54.26
CA SER A 131 41.94 53.26 -53.02
C SER A 131 41.21 54.08 -51.95
N ASP A 132 40.60 55.19 -52.34
CA ASP A 132 39.87 56.07 -51.41
C ASP A 132 38.62 55.36 -50.84
N PHE A 133 37.83 54.67 -51.66
CA PHE A 133 36.67 53.91 -51.20
C PHE A 133 37.06 52.69 -50.36
N ASN A 134 38.19 52.02 -50.63
CA ASN A 134 38.72 50.95 -49.76
C ASN A 134 39.11 51.48 -48.37
N ALA A 135 39.75 52.65 -48.30
CA ALA A 135 40.09 53.29 -47.03
C ALA A 135 38.84 53.70 -46.23
N LEU A 136 37.83 54.21 -46.94
CA LEU A 136 36.54 54.58 -46.35
C LEU A 136 35.75 53.36 -45.85
N LEU A 137 35.71 52.28 -46.62
CA LEU A 137 35.07 51.02 -46.23
C LEU A 137 35.78 50.38 -45.02
N SER A 138 37.11 50.41 -44.98
CA SER A 138 37.91 49.92 -43.86
C SER A 138 37.61 50.71 -42.58
N THR A 139 37.56 52.04 -42.68
CA THR A 139 37.24 52.93 -41.54
C THR A 139 35.79 52.73 -41.06
N GLY A 140 34.83 52.60 -41.97
CA GLY A 140 33.44 52.31 -41.64
C GLY A 140 33.26 50.95 -40.97
N THR A 141 33.96 49.92 -41.46
CA THR A 141 33.90 48.56 -40.91
C THR A 141 34.56 48.48 -39.53
N ALA A 142 35.69 49.16 -39.31
CA ALA A 142 36.34 49.22 -38.00
C ALA A 142 35.39 49.85 -36.95
N ARG A 143 34.70 50.94 -37.31
CA ARG A 143 33.70 51.58 -36.43
C ARG A 143 32.48 50.70 -36.16
N LEU A 144 32.05 49.89 -37.13
CA LEU A 144 31.00 48.88 -36.90
C LEU A 144 31.48 47.76 -35.97
N GLN A 145 32.74 47.32 -36.08
CA GLN A 145 33.32 46.33 -35.17
C GLN A 145 33.42 46.87 -33.73
N ASP A 146 33.80 48.14 -33.55
CA ASP A 146 33.82 48.79 -32.24
C ASP A 146 32.41 48.94 -31.67
N LEU A 147 31.43 49.31 -32.50
CA LEU A 147 30.02 49.37 -32.09
C LEU A 147 29.49 48.00 -31.68
N LEU A 148 29.83 46.94 -32.43
CA LEU A 148 29.47 45.55 -32.10
C LEU A 148 30.05 45.14 -30.75
N ARG A 149 31.34 45.44 -30.49
CA ARG A 149 31.97 45.18 -29.19
C ARG A 149 31.32 45.96 -28.05
N SER A 150 30.98 47.23 -28.28
CA SER A 150 30.32 48.08 -27.29
C SER A 150 28.94 47.51 -26.92
N LYS A 151 28.08 47.25 -27.91
CA LYS A 151 26.72 46.74 -27.69
C LYS A 151 26.69 45.35 -27.06
N LEU A 152 27.65 44.49 -27.40
CA LEU A 152 27.75 43.17 -26.78
C LEU A 152 28.27 43.24 -25.33
N SER A 153 29.08 44.25 -24.98
CA SER A 153 29.64 44.40 -23.63
C SER A 153 28.62 44.84 -22.59
N ASP A 154 27.52 45.47 -23.00
CA ASP A 154 26.49 45.98 -22.09
C ASP A 154 25.79 44.86 -21.30
N ASP A 155 25.72 43.65 -21.87
CA ASP A 155 24.99 42.49 -21.33
C ASP A 155 25.90 41.32 -20.88
N VAL A 156 27.11 41.62 -20.38
CA VAL A 156 28.19 40.63 -20.07
C VAL A 156 28.50 40.48 -18.57
N ASN A 157 27.66 41.02 -17.68
CA ASN A 157 27.85 40.89 -16.23
C ASN A 157 27.63 39.43 -15.76
N PRO A 158 28.63 38.75 -15.18
CA PRO A 158 28.48 37.36 -14.73
C PRO A 158 27.30 37.19 -13.78
N ILE A 159 26.49 36.18 -14.03
CA ILE A 159 25.29 35.90 -13.25
C ILE A 159 25.50 34.69 -12.34
N GLU A 160 24.69 34.58 -11.28
CA GLU A 160 24.62 33.38 -10.44
C GLU A 160 23.56 32.42 -11.01
N PRO A 161 23.93 31.31 -11.69
CA PRO A 161 22.97 30.49 -12.41
C PRO A 161 21.98 29.76 -11.48
N LEU A 162 22.38 29.52 -10.22
CA LEU A 162 21.53 28.87 -9.23
C LEU A 162 20.26 29.68 -8.94
N HIS A 163 20.34 31.02 -8.97
CA HIS A 163 19.19 31.90 -8.80
C HIS A 163 18.11 31.66 -9.86
N TYR A 164 18.53 31.48 -11.11
CA TYR A 164 17.62 31.29 -12.25
C TYR A 164 17.03 29.89 -12.26
N LEU A 165 17.85 28.88 -11.96
CA LEU A 165 17.39 27.50 -11.85
C LEU A 165 16.39 27.30 -10.70
N THR A 166 16.65 27.87 -9.52
CA THR A 166 15.77 27.69 -8.34
C THR A 166 14.45 28.44 -8.44
N LYS A 167 14.42 29.56 -9.17
CA LYS A 167 13.21 30.36 -9.39
C LYS A 167 12.51 30.05 -10.72
N GLU A 168 13.00 29.06 -11.47
CA GLU A 168 12.52 28.72 -12.82
C GLU A 168 12.44 29.94 -13.76
N LEU A 169 13.38 30.86 -13.62
CA LEU A 169 13.45 32.07 -14.45
C LEU A 169 14.21 31.78 -15.76
N PRO A 170 13.81 32.39 -16.89
CA PRO A 170 14.59 32.29 -18.12
C PRO A 170 15.98 32.88 -17.90
N PHE A 171 17.00 32.22 -18.46
CA PHE A 171 18.36 32.75 -18.39
C PHE A 171 18.44 34.08 -19.14
N PRO A 172 19.16 35.09 -18.61
CA PRO A 172 19.28 36.40 -19.23
C PRO A 172 19.76 36.30 -20.67
N SER A 173 18.97 36.87 -21.57
CA SER A 173 19.27 37.02 -22.99
C SER A 173 19.51 38.49 -23.31
N ILE A 174 20.15 38.77 -24.45
CA ILE A 174 20.33 40.14 -24.95
C ILE A 174 18.93 40.69 -25.31
N PRO A 175 18.59 41.94 -24.93
CA PRO A 175 17.30 42.55 -25.25
C PRO A 175 16.95 42.47 -26.74
N GLU A 176 15.68 42.24 -27.07
CA GLU A 176 15.22 42.00 -28.45
C GLU A 176 15.49 43.20 -29.37
N GLU A 177 15.40 44.42 -28.84
CA GLU A 177 15.78 45.66 -29.54
C GLU A 177 17.26 45.62 -29.97
N THR A 178 18.15 45.26 -29.04
CA THR A 178 19.59 45.12 -29.31
C THR A 178 19.88 43.99 -30.30
N VAL A 179 19.22 42.82 -30.17
CA VAL A 179 19.40 41.70 -31.11
C VAL A 179 18.98 42.08 -32.53
N THR A 180 17.91 42.85 -32.69
CA THR A 180 17.41 43.33 -33.99
C THR A 180 18.40 44.29 -34.66
N GLU A 181 19.14 45.08 -33.87
CA GLU A 181 20.21 45.95 -34.37
C GLU A 181 21.51 45.19 -34.71
N LEU A 182 21.84 44.15 -33.95
CA LEU A 182 23.06 43.37 -34.11
C LEU A 182 23.09 42.58 -35.43
N GLY A 183 21.96 42.03 -35.88
CA GLY A 183 21.88 41.26 -37.13
C GLY A 183 22.37 42.04 -38.37
N PRO A 184 21.81 43.22 -38.66
CA PRO A 184 22.28 44.08 -39.75
C PRO A 184 23.74 44.52 -39.62
N ILE A 185 24.24 44.78 -38.40
CA ILE A 185 25.64 45.13 -38.15
C ILE A 185 26.57 43.95 -38.51
N CYS A 186 26.26 42.75 -38.03
CA CYS A 186 27.02 41.53 -38.32
C CYS A 186 27.00 41.18 -39.82
N ALA A 187 25.85 41.35 -40.48
CA ALA A 187 25.73 41.16 -41.93
C ALA A 187 26.58 42.16 -42.71
N ALA A 188 26.60 43.44 -42.31
CA ALA A 188 27.40 44.48 -42.96
C ALA A 188 28.92 44.26 -42.77
N ILE A 189 29.36 43.86 -41.57
CA ILE A 189 30.77 43.51 -41.30
C ILE A 189 31.20 42.32 -42.17
N ASN A 190 30.36 41.29 -42.28
CA ASN A 190 30.66 40.12 -43.09
C ASN A 190 30.69 40.46 -44.59
N SER A 191 29.72 41.25 -45.09
CA SER A 191 29.67 41.69 -46.49
C SER A 191 30.89 42.53 -46.87
N ALA A 192 31.26 43.51 -46.03
CA ALA A 192 32.42 44.36 -46.26
C ALA A 192 33.75 43.57 -46.28
N THR A 193 33.83 42.45 -45.56
CA THR A 193 35.00 41.55 -45.59
C THR A 193 35.09 40.77 -46.91
N ILE A 194 33.94 40.45 -47.52
CA ILE A 194 33.83 39.79 -48.84
C ILE A 194 34.13 40.77 -49.98
N HIS A 195 34.01 42.09 -49.80
CA HIS A 195 34.22 43.05 -50.89
C HIS A 195 35.41 44.01 -50.67
N GLY A 196 36.06 43.96 -49.50
CA GLY A 196 37.19 44.80 -49.13
C GLY A 196 38.58 44.19 -49.43
N PRO A 197 39.66 44.91 -49.09
CA PRO A 197 41.04 44.54 -49.42
C PRO A 197 41.58 43.34 -48.63
N GLN A 198 40.84 42.85 -47.63
CA GLN A 198 41.20 41.66 -46.81
C GLN A 198 40.60 40.37 -47.39
N HIS A 199 40.66 40.23 -48.71
CA HIS A 199 40.36 39.01 -49.44
C HIS A 199 41.42 37.93 -49.13
N GLY A 200 41.29 37.23 -47.99
CA GLY A 200 42.17 36.09 -47.69
C GLY A 200 42.33 35.67 -46.23
N ASP A 201 41.85 36.43 -45.24
CA ASP A 201 41.97 36.01 -43.83
C ASP A 201 40.73 35.20 -43.43
N GLY A 202 40.85 33.87 -43.49
CA GLY A 202 39.74 32.89 -43.56
C GLY A 202 38.82 32.75 -42.34
N GLY A 203 38.08 33.79 -41.94
CA GLY A 203 36.95 33.64 -41.02
C GLY A 203 36.13 34.92 -40.84
N ASN A 204 34.83 34.79 -40.55
CA ASN A 204 33.91 35.91 -40.33
C ASN A 204 34.34 36.73 -39.09
N PRO A 205 34.77 38.01 -39.24
CA PRO A 205 35.22 38.84 -38.12
C PRO A 205 34.13 39.12 -37.07
N ALA A 206 32.86 39.23 -37.50
CA ALA A 206 31.74 39.45 -36.59
C ALA A 206 31.53 38.26 -35.65
N LEU A 207 31.71 37.04 -36.16
CA LEU A 207 31.64 35.80 -35.37
C LEU A 207 32.77 35.75 -34.32
N LYS A 208 34.01 36.07 -34.72
CA LYS A 208 35.16 36.11 -33.81
C LYS A 208 34.95 37.13 -32.68
N ILE A 209 34.41 38.30 -33.00
CA ILE A 209 34.09 39.35 -32.01
C ILE A 209 32.99 38.88 -31.06
N TYR A 210 31.91 38.29 -31.59
CA TYR A 210 30.82 37.77 -30.79
C TYR A 210 31.30 36.72 -29.78
N ALA A 211 32.05 35.71 -30.26
CA ALA A 211 32.60 34.67 -29.40
C ALA A 211 33.60 35.23 -28.37
N ALA A 212 34.46 36.19 -28.74
CA ALA A 212 35.43 36.79 -27.83
C ALA A 212 34.79 37.56 -26.67
N VAL A 213 33.58 38.11 -26.85
CA VAL A 213 32.85 38.84 -25.80
C VAL A 213 31.94 37.91 -24.99
N ARG A 214 31.21 36.99 -25.65
CA ARG A 214 30.23 36.12 -24.98
C ARG A 214 30.83 34.87 -24.33
N ALA A 215 31.94 34.31 -24.83
CA ALA A 215 32.54 33.12 -24.24
C ALA A 215 33.06 33.33 -22.79
N PRO A 216 33.74 34.45 -22.47
CA PRO A 216 34.13 34.75 -21.09
C PRO A 216 32.94 34.89 -20.14
N TYR A 217 31.85 35.54 -20.59
CA TYR A 217 30.62 35.70 -19.81
C TYR A 217 30.05 34.36 -19.32
N ILE A 218 29.90 33.40 -20.24
CA ILE A 218 29.38 32.06 -19.92
C ILE A 218 30.33 31.34 -18.97
N THR A 219 31.63 31.39 -19.26
CA THR A 219 32.66 30.70 -18.47
C THR A 219 32.73 31.24 -17.04
N SER A 220 32.74 32.57 -16.86
CA SER A 220 32.78 33.22 -15.55
C SER A 220 31.49 32.98 -14.75
N SER A 221 30.32 32.97 -15.40
CA SER A 221 29.04 32.69 -14.73
C SER A 221 28.95 31.25 -14.21
N LEU A 222 29.61 30.29 -14.87
CA LEU A 222 29.60 28.88 -14.51
C LEU A 222 30.69 28.47 -13.50
N GLN A 223 31.68 29.33 -13.24
CA GLN A 223 32.86 29.01 -12.44
C GLN A 223 32.51 28.55 -11.01
N ASN A 224 31.53 29.19 -10.36
CA ASN A 224 31.11 28.81 -9.01
C ASN A 224 30.50 27.40 -8.95
N LEU A 225 29.77 26.99 -9.99
CA LEU A 225 29.17 25.66 -10.07
C LEU A 225 30.22 24.57 -10.36
N ALA A 226 31.26 24.89 -11.13
CA ALA A 226 32.41 24.00 -11.32
C ALA A 226 33.10 23.72 -9.97
N ILE A 227 33.38 24.77 -9.18
CA ILE A 227 33.99 24.64 -7.84
C ILE A 227 33.08 23.88 -6.88
N ALA A 228 31.77 24.17 -6.88
CA ALA A 228 30.79 23.47 -6.05
C ALA A 228 30.71 21.98 -6.37
N SER A 229 30.76 21.61 -7.65
CA SER A 229 30.76 20.21 -8.11
C SER A 229 31.97 19.44 -7.56
N LEU A 230 33.14 20.07 -7.47
CA LEU A 230 34.36 19.46 -6.93
C LEU A 230 34.37 19.39 -5.40
N ASN A 231 33.84 20.41 -4.72
CA ASN A 231 33.78 20.43 -3.25
C ASN A 231 32.77 19.43 -2.68
N THR A 232 31.65 19.23 -3.37
CA THR A 232 30.60 18.27 -2.97
C THR A 232 31.04 16.80 -3.09
N VAL A 233 32.14 16.52 -3.79
CA VAL A 233 32.75 15.17 -3.84
C VAL A 233 33.58 14.85 -2.59
N LYS A 234 34.13 15.84 -1.90
CA LYS A 234 35.00 15.62 -0.73
C LYS A 234 34.16 15.24 0.50
N ARG A 235 33.84 13.95 0.62
CA ARG A 235 33.06 13.37 1.73
C ARG A 235 33.94 12.98 2.91
N ARG A 236 33.35 12.91 4.11
CA ARG A 236 34.04 12.36 5.29
C ARG A 236 33.97 10.83 5.25
N ALA A 237 34.92 10.14 5.90
CA ALA A 237 35.06 8.68 5.83
C ALA A 237 33.83 7.89 6.35
N ASP A 238 32.93 8.58 7.06
CA ASP A 238 31.72 8.10 7.74
C ASP A 238 30.41 8.29 6.93
N ASP A 239 30.43 8.94 5.75
CA ASP A 239 29.22 9.30 4.98
C ASP A 239 28.57 8.15 4.17
N GLY A 240 29.17 6.95 4.14
CA GLY A 240 28.65 5.80 3.38
C GLY A 240 28.75 5.95 1.84
N PRO A 241 28.13 5.03 1.06
CA PRO A 241 28.23 5.05 -0.40
C PRO A 241 27.57 6.29 -1.03
N TYR A 242 28.00 6.63 -2.24
CA TYR A 242 27.45 7.76 -2.98
C TYR A 242 25.93 7.64 -3.16
N ARG A 243 25.22 8.76 -2.95
CA ARG A 243 23.77 8.87 -3.10
C ARG A 243 23.48 9.82 -4.26
N GLN A 244 22.56 9.42 -5.12
CA GLN A 244 22.16 10.19 -6.30
C GLN A 244 21.76 11.63 -5.93
N GLY A 245 22.15 12.60 -6.76
CA GLY A 245 21.77 14.00 -6.60
C GLY A 245 22.51 14.77 -5.50
N THR A 246 23.47 14.15 -4.80
CA THR A 246 24.27 14.85 -3.78
C THR A 246 25.42 15.66 -4.37
N ASN A 247 25.83 15.38 -5.61
CA ASN A 247 26.88 16.12 -6.29
C ASN A 247 26.32 17.31 -7.08
N GLY A 248 27.05 18.42 -7.09
CA GLY A 248 26.67 19.64 -7.83
C GLY A 248 26.71 19.53 -9.36
N ILE A 249 27.22 18.43 -9.93
CA ILE A 249 27.39 18.28 -11.38
C ILE A 249 26.06 18.37 -12.14
N GLY A 250 24.96 17.87 -11.59
CA GLY A 250 23.65 17.97 -12.25
C GLY A 250 23.16 19.41 -12.42
N ILE A 251 23.38 20.25 -11.39
CA ILE A 251 23.07 21.68 -11.43
C ILE A 251 24.00 22.38 -12.43
N TYR A 252 25.28 22.00 -12.46
CA TYR A 252 26.23 22.53 -13.42
C TYR A 252 25.85 22.18 -14.88
N SER A 253 25.49 20.93 -15.15
CA SER A 253 25.00 20.49 -16.47
C SER A 253 23.75 21.26 -16.90
N ASN A 254 22.77 21.43 -16.00
CA ASN A 254 21.53 22.14 -16.29
C ASN A 254 21.79 23.64 -16.58
N ALA A 255 22.66 24.29 -15.80
CA ALA A 255 23.05 25.67 -16.06
C ALA A 255 23.75 25.81 -17.43
N LEU A 256 24.67 24.90 -17.76
CA LEU A 256 25.38 24.89 -19.04
C LEU A 256 24.42 24.69 -20.22
N GLU A 257 23.45 23.77 -20.10
CA GLU A 257 22.39 23.54 -21.10
C GLU A 257 21.57 24.82 -21.36
N ASN A 258 21.14 25.52 -20.31
CA ASN A 258 20.37 26.75 -20.45
C ASN A 258 21.17 27.90 -21.06
N PHE A 259 22.46 28.04 -20.73
CA PHE A 259 23.33 29.01 -21.41
C PHE A 259 23.49 28.68 -22.90
N ILE A 260 23.67 27.40 -23.26
CA ILE A 260 23.74 26.98 -24.66
C ILE A 260 22.45 27.32 -25.40
N TYR A 261 21.29 27.14 -24.76
CA TYR A 261 19.99 27.46 -25.36
C TYR A 261 19.75 28.96 -25.53
N ALA A 262 20.12 29.77 -24.54
CA ALA A 262 20.02 31.22 -24.63
C ALA A 262 20.92 31.75 -25.76
N GLU A 263 22.17 31.28 -25.84
CA GLU A 263 23.10 31.69 -26.91
C GLU A 263 22.68 31.17 -28.28
N HIS A 264 22.13 29.96 -28.37
CA HIS A 264 21.63 29.43 -29.64
C HIS A 264 20.47 30.26 -30.22
N ASP A 265 19.57 30.75 -29.36
CA ASP A 265 18.46 31.63 -29.81
C ASP A 265 18.99 32.98 -30.32
N ILE A 266 19.93 33.60 -29.59
CA ILE A 266 20.56 34.86 -30.01
C ILE A 266 21.32 34.67 -31.35
N ILE A 267 22.17 33.64 -31.43
CA ILE A 267 22.98 33.35 -32.63
C ILE A 267 22.10 33.05 -33.84
N SER A 268 20.98 32.36 -33.66
CA SER A 268 20.05 32.02 -34.76
C SER A 268 19.39 33.24 -35.39
N ARG A 269 19.24 34.33 -34.62
CA ARG A 269 18.68 35.61 -35.06
C ARG A 269 19.74 36.54 -35.68
N ILE A 270 21.00 36.44 -35.25
CA ILE A 270 22.10 37.30 -35.73
C ILE A 270 22.82 36.72 -36.97
N PHE A 271 23.04 35.40 -37.00
CA PHE A 271 23.82 34.72 -38.05
C PHE A 271 22.92 33.80 -38.90
N THR A 272 23.31 33.57 -40.16
CA THR A 272 22.53 32.79 -41.14
C THR A 272 23.34 31.62 -41.71
N GLY A 273 22.67 30.50 -42.00
CA GLY A 273 23.31 29.31 -42.62
C GLY A 273 24.35 28.65 -41.73
N ASP A 274 25.42 28.13 -42.33
CA ASP A 274 26.51 27.38 -41.66
C ASP A 274 27.28 28.19 -40.61
N GLN A 275 27.13 29.53 -40.62
CA GLN A 275 27.74 30.41 -39.62
C GLN A 275 27.14 30.22 -38.22
N ARG A 276 25.90 29.72 -38.11
CA ARG A 276 25.23 29.50 -36.82
C ARG A 276 25.94 28.44 -35.99
N GLY A 277 26.29 27.31 -36.60
CA GLY A 277 26.98 26.22 -35.93
C GLY A 277 28.40 26.62 -35.50
N LEU A 278 29.16 27.27 -36.40
CA LEU A 278 30.50 27.77 -36.11
C LEU A 278 30.52 28.82 -34.99
N ALA A 279 29.53 29.72 -34.95
CA ALA A 279 29.42 30.74 -33.91
C ALA A 279 29.11 30.13 -32.55
N LEU A 280 28.20 29.14 -32.51
CA LEU A 280 27.84 28.45 -31.27
C LEU A 280 29.02 27.62 -30.73
N GLN A 281 29.70 26.88 -31.60
CA GLN A 281 30.89 26.11 -31.24
C GLN A 281 31.99 27.01 -30.67
N ALA A 282 32.30 28.13 -31.33
CA ALA A 282 33.32 29.08 -30.86
C ALA A 282 32.95 29.74 -29.53
N THR A 283 31.67 30.07 -29.32
CA THR A 283 31.19 30.74 -28.10
C THR A 283 31.18 29.79 -26.89
N CYS A 284 30.82 28.53 -27.09
CA CYS A 284 30.74 27.55 -26.00
C CYS A 284 32.07 26.82 -25.71
N GLN A 285 33.09 26.98 -26.56
CA GLN A 285 34.34 26.22 -26.47
C GLN A 285 35.04 26.32 -25.11
N SER A 286 35.18 27.53 -24.56
CA SER A 286 35.84 27.77 -23.27
C SER A 286 35.07 27.16 -22.10
N ALA A 287 33.75 27.33 -22.08
CA ALA A 287 32.88 26.73 -21.05
C ALA A 287 32.92 25.20 -21.11
N MET A 288 32.89 24.62 -22.31
CA MET A 288 33.01 23.18 -22.52
C MET A 288 34.38 22.62 -22.09
N ALA A 289 35.46 23.39 -22.28
CA ALA A 289 36.79 23.00 -21.80
C ALA A 289 36.86 22.94 -20.26
N GLU A 290 36.29 23.93 -19.56
CA GLU A 290 36.24 23.91 -18.09
C GLU A 290 35.30 22.82 -17.55
N TYR A 291 34.19 22.56 -18.24
CA TYR A 291 33.29 21.44 -17.94
C TYR A 291 34.02 20.09 -18.07
N SER A 292 34.74 19.87 -19.17
CA SER A 292 35.55 18.66 -19.40
C SER A 292 36.68 18.50 -18.37
N LYS A 293 37.32 19.59 -17.95
CA LYS A 293 38.29 19.58 -16.85
C LYS A 293 37.65 19.17 -15.52
N THR A 294 36.49 19.73 -15.18
CA THR A 294 35.73 19.37 -13.98
C THR A 294 35.40 17.87 -13.97
N LEU A 295 34.88 17.34 -15.09
CA LEU A 295 34.61 15.91 -15.23
C LEU A 295 35.85 15.02 -15.06
N ARG A 296 37.02 15.45 -15.56
CA ARG A 296 38.28 14.70 -15.35
C ARG A 296 38.71 14.67 -13.90
N GLU A 297 38.58 15.78 -13.17
CA GLU A 297 38.91 15.85 -11.75
C GLU A 297 37.94 15.00 -10.90
N LEU A 298 36.64 15.03 -11.21
CA LEU A 298 35.65 14.13 -10.60
C LEU A 298 36.01 12.66 -10.87
N ASN A 299 36.40 12.31 -12.10
CA ASN A 299 36.83 10.96 -12.44
C ASN A 299 38.06 10.50 -11.66
N GLN A 300 39.02 11.39 -11.40
CA GLN A 300 40.21 11.06 -10.63
C GLN A 300 39.85 10.71 -9.18
N TYR A 301 38.87 11.41 -8.58
CA TYR A 301 38.37 11.06 -7.25
C TYR A 301 37.63 9.72 -7.24
N ILE A 302 36.76 9.48 -8.23
CA ILE A 302 36.02 8.23 -8.35
C ILE A 302 36.98 7.04 -8.51
N LYS A 303 38.05 7.20 -9.31
CA LYS A 303 39.09 6.18 -9.46
C LYS A 303 39.80 5.85 -8.15
N ALA A 304 40.02 6.84 -7.29
CA ALA A 304 40.64 6.63 -5.99
C ALA A 304 39.71 5.89 -5.01
N ASN A 305 38.39 6.09 -5.13
CA ASN A 305 37.38 5.55 -4.22
C ASN A 305 36.32 4.72 -4.96
N LEU A 306 36.77 3.76 -5.76
CA LEU A 306 35.92 3.03 -6.72
C LEU A 306 34.76 2.28 -6.06
N MET A 307 34.91 1.82 -4.81
CA MET A 307 33.89 1.03 -4.13
C MET A 307 32.74 1.87 -3.56
N THR A 308 33.01 3.12 -3.18
CA THR A 308 32.01 4.01 -2.58
C THR A 308 31.39 4.95 -3.60
N ASP A 309 32.18 5.40 -4.58
CA ASP A 309 31.84 6.50 -5.47
C ASP A 309 31.66 6.09 -6.93
N CYS A 310 31.68 4.79 -7.27
CA CYS A 310 31.35 4.32 -8.63
C CYS A 310 29.95 4.77 -9.08
N PHE A 311 28.99 4.90 -8.16
CA PHE A 311 27.64 5.39 -8.45
C PHE A 311 27.64 6.82 -9.00
N LEU A 312 28.58 7.68 -8.58
CA LEU A 312 28.74 9.02 -9.14
C LEU A 312 29.14 8.97 -10.62
N ALA A 313 29.94 7.97 -11.03
CA ALA A 313 30.27 7.79 -12.45
C ALA A 313 29.03 7.43 -13.27
N PHE A 314 28.13 6.60 -12.73
CA PHE A 314 26.87 6.25 -13.42
C PHE A 314 25.95 7.46 -13.55
N GLU A 315 25.80 8.26 -12.49
CA GLU A 315 25.00 9.50 -12.53
C GLU A 315 25.56 10.51 -13.54
N ILE A 316 26.87 10.74 -13.56
CA ILE A 316 27.50 11.65 -14.54
C ILE A 316 27.24 11.17 -15.97
N ILE A 317 27.38 9.87 -16.24
CA ILE A 317 27.12 9.31 -17.56
C ILE A 317 25.67 9.54 -17.97
N GLU A 318 24.71 9.32 -17.06
CA GLU A 318 23.30 9.55 -17.33
C GLU A 318 22.99 11.01 -17.63
N ILE A 319 23.39 11.94 -16.75
CA ILE A 319 23.12 13.38 -16.87
C ILE A 319 23.71 13.92 -18.17
N VAL A 320 24.99 13.64 -18.44
CA VAL A 320 25.68 14.24 -19.59
C VAL A 320 25.27 13.58 -20.90
N THR A 321 24.97 12.27 -20.90
CA THR A 321 24.43 11.62 -22.10
C THR A 321 23.06 12.21 -22.45
N ALA A 322 22.16 12.33 -21.48
CA ALA A 322 20.83 12.91 -21.68
C ALA A 322 20.91 14.38 -22.14
N MET A 323 21.75 15.19 -21.49
CA MET A 323 22.01 16.57 -21.91
C MET A 323 22.56 16.63 -23.33
N SER A 324 23.50 15.75 -23.71
CA SER A 324 24.07 15.75 -25.06
C SER A 324 23.02 15.53 -26.14
N TYR A 325 22.05 14.64 -25.92
CA TYR A 325 20.94 14.42 -26.86
C TYR A 325 19.97 15.60 -26.91
N ARG A 326 19.65 16.22 -25.77
CA ARG A 326 18.78 17.40 -25.73
C ARG A 326 19.42 18.60 -26.41
N VAL A 327 20.70 18.84 -26.18
CA VAL A 327 21.45 19.91 -26.87
C VAL A 327 21.49 19.64 -28.36
N ASP A 328 21.90 18.45 -28.79
CA ASP A 328 21.95 18.03 -30.20
C ASP A 328 20.60 18.18 -30.91
N SER A 329 19.50 17.79 -30.25
CA SER A 329 18.15 17.90 -30.83
C SER A 329 17.71 19.35 -31.10
N LYS A 330 18.21 20.31 -30.31
CA LYS A 330 17.82 21.72 -30.41
C LYS A 330 18.80 22.54 -31.22
N THR A 331 20.10 22.26 -31.12
CA THR A 331 21.15 23.06 -31.76
C THR A 331 21.76 22.41 -33.00
N GLY A 332 21.66 21.08 -33.14
CA GLY A 332 22.34 20.29 -34.18
C GLY A 332 23.86 20.19 -34.02
N GLU A 333 24.42 20.71 -32.93
CA GLU A 333 25.85 20.95 -32.74
C GLU A 333 26.30 20.56 -31.31
N LEU A 334 27.63 20.53 -31.06
CA LEU A 334 28.27 20.28 -29.74
C LEU A 334 28.23 18.84 -29.20
N LYS A 335 27.47 17.92 -29.81
CA LYS A 335 27.37 16.52 -29.36
C LYS A 335 28.72 15.81 -29.20
N SER A 336 29.64 15.99 -30.17
CA SER A 336 30.97 15.38 -30.15
C SER A 336 31.78 15.78 -28.92
N MET A 337 31.70 17.05 -28.51
CA MET A 337 32.43 17.58 -27.35
C MET A 337 31.97 16.96 -26.03
N PHE A 338 30.66 16.70 -25.86
CA PHE A 338 30.13 16.00 -24.69
C PHE A 338 30.56 14.53 -24.64
N ILE A 339 30.56 13.84 -25.79
CA ILE A 339 31.00 12.43 -25.89
C ILE A 339 32.49 12.31 -25.54
N GLU A 340 33.33 13.23 -26.02
CA GLU A 340 34.76 13.25 -25.69
C GLU A 340 35.01 13.52 -24.21
N ALA A 341 34.28 14.45 -23.60
CA ALA A 341 34.39 14.75 -22.18
C ALA A 341 33.98 13.56 -21.28
N LEU A 342 33.00 12.75 -21.71
CA LEU A 342 32.51 11.58 -20.96
C LEU A 342 33.40 10.34 -21.05
N ARG A 343 34.23 10.22 -22.11
CA ARG A 343 34.99 8.99 -22.41
C ARG A 343 35.81 8.48 -21.21
N PRO A 344 36.56 9.30 -20.46
CA PRO A 344 37.36 8.81 -19.32
C PRO A 344 36.53 8.25 -18.17
N ILE A 345 35.32 8.78 -17.94
CA ILE A 345 34.42 8.33 -16.87
C ILE A 345 33.78 6.99 -17.24
N ARG A 346 33.41 6.83 -18.52
CA ARG A 346 32.86 5.57 -19.04
C ARG A 346 33.82 4.40 -18.87
N GLU A 347 35.13 4.61 -19.06
CA GLU A 347 36.14 3.57 -18.83
C GLU A 347 36.30 3.20 -17.35
N THR A 348 36.28 4.18 -16.44
CA THR A 348 36.28 3.93 -14.99
C THR A 348 35.05 3.12 -14.56
N ALA A 349 33.88 3.49 -15.08
CA ALA A 349 32.62 2.83 -14.78
C ALA A 349 32.63 1.36 -15.23
N LYS A 350 33.21 1.06 -16.40
CA LYS A 350 33.42 -0.34 -16.86
C LYS A 350 34.26 -1.15 -15.88
N SER A 351 35.42 -0.63 -15.46
CA SER A 351 36.30 -1.34 -14.52
C SER A 351 35.68 -1.54 -13.14
N SER A 352 34.76 -0.66 -12.73
CA SER A 352 34.11 -0.75 -11.42
C SER A 352 33.25 -2.00 -11.25
N LEU A 353 32.63 -2.49 -12.32
CA LEU A 353 31.74 -3.65 -12.27
C LEU A 353 32.50 -4.94 -11.93
N SER A 354 33.67 -5.15 -12.53
CA SER A 354 34.52 -6.31 -12.23
C SER A 354 35.09 -6.25 -10.82
N GLU A 355 35.49 -5.06 -10.35
CA GLU A 355 36.04 -4.88 -9.00
C GLU A 355 34.96 -5.08 -7.90
N LEU A 356 33.71 -4.66 -8.13
CA LEU A 356 32.59 -4.90 -7.20
C LEU A 356 32.33 -6.40 -6.97
N LEU A 357 32.47 -7.21 -8.03
CA LEU A 357 32.31 -8.66 -7.96
C LEU A 357 33.43 -9.32 -7.15
N GLU A 358 34.69 -8.94 -7.40
CA GLU A 358 35.83 -9.47 -6.65
C GLU A 358 35.82 -9.02 -5.19
N GLU A 359 35.41 -7.78 -4.91
CA GLU A 359 35.30 -7.28 -3.55
C GLU A 359 34.23 -8.02 -2.74
N THR A 360 33.10 -8.35 -3.36
CA THR A 360 32.06 -9.17 -2.72
C THR A 360 32.62 -10.53 -2.27
N LYS A 361 33.44 -11.16 -3.11
CA LYS A 361 34.14 -12.41 -2.77
C LYS A 361 35.15 -12.21 -1.64
N ARG A 362 35.97 -11.14 -1.70
CA ARG A 362 36.98 -10.82 -0.68
C ARG A 362 36.33 -10.54 0.68
N LYS A 363 35.28 -9.71 0.73
CA LYS A 363 34.54 -9.41 1.96
C LYS A 363 33.93 -10.66 2.58
N ALA A 364 33.28 -11.51 1.78
CA ALA A 364 32.74 -12.78 2.28
C ALA A 364 33.85 -13.72 2.79
N ALA A 365 35.01 -13.73 2.14
CA ALA A 365 36.19 -14.48 2.59
C ALA A 365 36.93 -13.82 3.79
N SER A 366 36.68 -12.57 4.12
CA SER A 366 37.33 -11.92 5.27
C SER A 366 36.64 -12.24 6.61
N ILE A 367 35.42 -12.78 6.58
CA ILE A 367 34.64 -13.09 7.77
C ILE A 367 35.32 -14.19 8.59
N GLN A 368 35.77 -13.83 9.80
CA GLN A 368 36.52 -14.71 10.71
C GLN A 368 35.62 -15.45 11.72
N VAL A 369 34.43 -14.91 12.04
CA VAL A 369 33.50 -15.49 13.01
C VAL A 369 32.10 -15.48 12.44
N LEU A 370 31.41 -16.63 12.48
CA LEU A 370 30.00 -16.76 12.14
C LEU A 370 29.14 -16.88 13.42
N PRO A 371 27.89 -16.40 13.41
CA PRO A 371 26.98 -16.54 14.54
C PRO A 371 26.79 -18.02 14.94
N PRO A 372 27.02 -18.40 16.22
CA PRO A 372 27.02 -19.81 16.63
C PRO A 372 25.62 -20.48 16.59
N ASP A 373 24.57 -19.67 16.55
CA ASP A 373 23.15 -20.05 16.49
C ASP A 373 22.63 -20.25 15.05
N GLY A 374 23.47 -20.01 14.04
CA GLY A 374 23.08 -20.07 12.63
C GLY A 374 22.41 -18.79 12.11
N GLY A 375 22.52 -17.67 12.82
CA GLY A 375 22.08 -16.36 12.31
C GLY A 375 22.79 -15.91 11.03
N SER A 376 22.14 -15.04 10.25
CA SER A 376 22.72 -14.48 9.03
C SER A 376 23.83 -13.44 9.33
N VAL A 377 24.63 -13.09 8.32
CA VAL A 377 25.70 -12.08 8.44
C VAL A 377 25.28 -10.73 7.86
N PRO A 378 25.70 -9.59 8.44
CA PRO A 378 25.37 -8.25 7.94
C PRO A 378 25.76 -8.01 6.48
N LEU A 379 26.82 -8.69 6.00
CA LEU A 379 27.30 -8.60 4.62
C LEU A 379 26.19 -8.91 3.58
N VAL A 380 25.25 -9.80 3.90
CA VAL A 380 24.13 -10.11 2.98
C VAL A 380 23.29 -8.87 2.73
N ASN A 381 22.94 -8.13 3.79
CA ASN A 381 22.15 -6.91 3.66
C ASN A 381 22.94 -5.79 2.97
N GLU A 382 24.25 -5.68 3.24
CA GLU A 382 25.14 -4.70 2.58
C GLU A 382 25.19 -4.92 1.06
N VAL A 383 25.43 -6.16 0.61
CA VAL A 383 25.50 -6.51 -0.81
C VAL A 383 24.13 -6.34 -1.48
N MET A 384 23.05 -6.81 -0.86
CA MET A 384 21.71 -6.66 -1.43
C MET A 384 21.28 -5.20 -1.51
N SER A 385 21.61 -4.35 -0.53
CA SER A 385 21.36 -2.90 -0.58
C SER A 385 22.19 -2.22 -1.69
N SER A 386 23.42 -2.68 -1.93
CA SER A 386 24.25 -2.21 -3.03
C SER A 386 23.63 -2.59 -4.39
N LEU A 387 23.13 -3.82 -4.54
CA LEU A 387 22.42 -4.26 -5.75
C LEU A 387 21.14 -3.46 -6.00
N VAL A 388 20.35 -3.16 -4.96
CA VAL A 388 19.20 -2.24 -5.07
C VAL A 388 19.64 -0.88 -5.58
N THR A 389 20.72 -0.32 -5.02
CA THR A 389 21.25 0.98 -5.44
C THR A 389 21.70 0.96 -6.90
N LEU A 390 22.28 -0.16 -7.38
CA LEU A 390 22.63 -0.35 -8.79
C LEU A 390 21.40 -0.33 -9.71
N THR A 391 20.27 -0.92 -9.30
CA THR A 391 19.04 -0.91 -10.15
C THR A 391 18.52 0.49 -10.45
N ALA A 392 18.77 1.48 -9.57
CA ALA A 392 18.41 2.87 -9.82
C ALA A 392 19.15 3.49 -11.02
N TYR A 393 20.31 2.94 -11.39
CA TYR A 393 21.15 3.40 -12.51
C TYR A 393 21.03 2.50 -13.74
N SER A 394 19.84 1.93 -14.01
CA SER A 394 19.61 0.97 -15.09
C SER A 394 19.96 1.50 -16.49
N GLY A 395 19.71 2.79 -16.76
CA GLY A 395 20.04 3.46 -18.02
C GLY A 395 21.55 3.49 -18.37
N PRO A 396 22.41 4.09 -17.53
CA PRO A 396 23.86 4.09 -17.77
C PRO A 396 24.47 2.69 -17.70
N LEU A 397 23.99 1.82 -16.80
CA LEU A 397 24.47 0.43 -16.68
C LEU A 397 24.16 -0.38 -17.93
N ALA A 398 22.97 -0.24 -18.52
CA ALA A 398 22.61 -0.84 -19.79
C ALA A 398 23.65 -0.52 -20.88
N SER A 399 23.98 0.77 -21.05
CA SER A 399 24.97 1.21 -22.04
C SER A 399 26.37 0.64 -21.78
N ILE A 400 26.78 0.60 -20.51
CA ILE A 400 28.10 0.08 -20.11
C ILE A 400 28.17 -1.43 -20.33
N LEU A 401 27.16 -2.20 -19.89
CA LEU A 401 27.10 -3.65 -20.02
C LEU A 401 27.04 -4.09 -21.48
N THR A 402 26.25 -3.41 -22.33
CA THR A 402 26.25 -3.66 -23.78
C THR A 402 27.64 -3.45 -24.39
N SER A 403 28.40 -2.46 -23.90
CA SER A 403 29.77 -2.22 -24.38
C SER A 403 30.82 -3.21 -23.86
N LEU A 404 30.57 -3.84 -22.71
CA LEU A 404 31.44 -4.88 -22.13
C LEU A 404 31.16 -6.25 -22.75
N GLY A 405 29.91 -6.56 -23.06
CA GLY A 405 29.47 -7.90 -23.48
C GLY A 405 29.15 -8.81 -22.29
N ASP A 406 28.25 -9.78 -22.51
CA ASP A 406 27.77 -10.70 -21.47
C ASP A 406 28.91 -11.51 -20.85
N GLY A 407 28.97 -11.54 -19.51
CA GLY A 407 29.96 -12.31 -18.75
C GLY A 407 31.39 -11.74 -18.69
N ASN A 408 31.71 -10.69 -19.45
CA ASN A 408 33.05 -10.11 -19.49
C ASN A 408 33.43 -9.33 -18.21
N TRP A 409 32.47 -9.04 -17.33
CA TRP A 409 32.71 -8.51 -15.97
C TRP A 409 33.34 -9.53 -15.00
N ARG A 410 33.41 -10.82 -15.38
CA ARG A 410 34.02 -11.88 -14.54
C ARG A 410 35.55 -11.94 -14.66
N SER A 411 36.14 -11.26 -15.64
CA SER A 411 37.59 -11.24 -15.87
C SER A 411 38.14 -9.83 -15.74
N THR A 412 39.27 -9.69 -15.04
CA THR A 412 40.08 -8.45 -15.01
C THR A 412 41.10 -8.38 -16.15
N SER A 413 41.22 -9.43 -16.97
CA SER A 413 42.07 -9.42 -18.16
C SER A 413 41.30 -8.85 -19.36
N ASN A 414 41.88 -7.83 -20.01
CA ASN A 414 41.47 -7.31 -21.32
C ASN A 414 41.65 -8.39 -22.41
N ALA A 415 40.84 -9.44 -22.36
CA ALA A 415 40.73 -10.40 -23.44
C ALA A 415 39.78 -9.80 -24.49
N SER A 416 40.37 -9.17 -25.51
CA SER A 416 39.70 -8.84 -26.77
C SER A 416 39.27 -10.13 -27.48
N GLY A 417 38.16 -10.72 -27.04
CA GLY A 417 37.47 -11.81 -27.72
C GLY A 417 36.27 -11.25 -28.46
N ALA A 418 36.35 -11.20 -29.79
CA ALA A 418 35.22 -10.85 -30.64
C ALA A 418 34.08 -11.85 -30.42
N ALA A 419 33.00 -11.43 -29.77
CA ALA A 419 31.74 -12.16 -29.81
C ALA A 419 31.11 -11.95 -31.21
N PRO A 420 30.42 -12.97 -31.78
CA PRO A 420 29.78 -12.85 -33.08
C PRO A 420 28.72 -11.75 -33.04
N LEU A 421 28.70 -10.94 -34.09
CA LEU A 421 27.83 -9.78 -34.30
C LEU A 421 26.37 -10.16 -34.62
N ASP A 422 25.85 -11.24 -34.04
CA ASP A 422 24.47 -11.68 -34.23
C ASP A 422 23.79 -11.82 -32.86
N VAL A 423 22.86 -10.91 -32.61
CA VAL A 423 21.99 -10.79 -31.41
C VAL A 423 22.75 -10.41 -30.12
N SER A 424 23.00 -9.11 -29.94
CA SER A 424 23.35 -8.58 -28.61
C SER A 424 22.14 -8.75 -27.68
N PRO A 425 22.27 -9.37 -26.50
CA PRO A 425 21.15 -9.52 -25.56
C PRO A 425 20.59 -8.16 -25.17
N ASP A 426 19.27 -8.08 -24.97
CA ASP A 426 18.62 -6.88 -24.44
C ASP A 426 19.35 -6.37 -23.19
N SER A 427 19.50 -5.07 -23.06
CA SER A 427 20.27 -4.45 -21.98
C SER A 427 19.76 -4.80 -20.57
N SER A 428 18.48 -5.12 -20.46
CA SER A 428 17.85 -5.60 -19.22
C SER A 428 18.29 -7.03 -18.84
N THR A 429 18.54 -7.88 -19.84
CA THR A 429 19.01 -9.26 -19.66
C THR A 429 20.46 -9.28 -19.15
N LEU A 430 21.32 -8.43 -19.73
CA LEU A 430 22.71 -8.29 -19.27
C LEU A 430 22.79 -7.84 -17.80
N LEU A 431 21.93 -6.89 -17.41
CA LEU A 431 21.85 -6.43 -16.02
C LEU A 431 21.35 -7.54 -15.08
N SER A 432 20.36 -8.32 -15.52
CA SER A 432 19.90 -9.51 -14.78
C SER A 432 21.02 -10.53 -14.55
N HIS A 433 21.80 -10.85 -15.59
CA HIS A 433 22.94 -11.77 -15.49
C HIS A 433 24.01 -11.27 -14.52
N PHE A 434 24.36 -9.98 -14.57
CA PHE A 434 25.32 -9.38 -13.64
C PHE A 434 24.85 -9.44 -12.19
N ILE A 435 23.60 -9.07 -11.91
CA ILE A 435 23.02 -9.13 -10.56
C ILE A 435 23.00 -10.57 -10.05
N LEU A 436 22.63 -11.53 -10.90
CA LEU A 436 22.62 -12.94 -10.55
C LEU A 436 24.03 -13.46 -10.19
N ASP A 437 25.05 -13.09 -10.96
CA ASP A 437 26.44 -13.46 -10.69
C ASP A 437 26.97 -12.91 -9.36
N MET A 438 26.58 -11.69 -9.00
CA MET A 438 26.91 -11.08 -7.70
C MET A 438 26.29 -11.87 -6.54
N ILE A 439 25.02 -12.25 -6.67
CA ILE A 439 24.31 -13.07 -5.66
C ILE A 439 24.95 -14.44 -5.56
N GLU A 440 25.25 -15.09 -6.68
CA GLU A 440 25.91 -16.41 -6.69
C GLU A 440 27.30 -16.36 -6.05
N ALA A 441 28.10 -15.34 -6.36
CA ALA A 441 29.42 -15.15 -5.75
C ALA A 441 29.34 -15.02 -4.23
N LEU A 442 28.38 -14.24 -3.72
CA LEU A 442 28.12 -14.10 -2.29
C LEU A 442 27.69 -15.44 -1.67
N MET A 443 26.71 -16.12 -2.26
CA MET A 443 26.15 -17.37 -1.74
C MET A 443 27.20 -18.49 -1.70
N ILE A 444 28.01 -18.64 -2.75
CA ILE A 444 29.08 -19.64 -2.83
C ILE A 444 30.17 -19.35 -1.77
N ALA A 445 30.56 -18.09 -1.60
CA ALA A 445 31.57 -17.71 -0.62
C ALA A 445 31.08 -17.96 0.83
N LEU A 446 29.84 -17.59 1.14
CA LEU A 446 29.23 -17.86 2.45
C LEU A 446 28.99 -19.35 2.70
N GLU A 447 28.69 -20.14 1.67
CA GLU A 447 28.59 -21.61 1.79
C GLU A 447 29.93 -22.26 2.11
N SER A 448 31.01 -21.79 1.50
CA SER A 448 32.37 -22.21 1.86
C SER A 448 32.70 -21.87 3.31
N ARG A 449 32.33 -20.66 3.76
CA ARG A 449 32.54 -20.21 5.15
C ARG A 449 31.73 -21.00 6.16
N GLY A 450 30.44 -21.23 5.88
CA GLY A 450 29.56 -22.02 6.75
C GLY A 450 30.10 -23.44 6.96
N ARG A 451 30.67 -24.06 5.91
CA ARG A 451 31.33 -25.37 5.99
C ARG A 451 32.60 -25.36 6.86
N ALA A 452 33.36 -24.27 6.86
CA ALA A 452 34.62 -24.18 7.60
C ALA A 452 34.40 -23.91 9.11
N PHE A 453 33.37 -23.13 9.48
CA PHE A 453 33.21 -22.62 10.84
C PHE A 453 32.11 -23.31 11.67
N HIS A 454 31.05 -23.87 11.06
CA HIS A 454 29.99 -24.56 11.81
C HIS A 454 30.32 -26.05 12.00
N ARG A 455 30.30 -26.50 13.26
CA ARG A 455 30.65 -27.88 13.63
C ARG A 455 29.56 -28.91 13.31
N THR A 456 28.29 -28.50 13.26
CA THR A 456 27.16 -29.40 13.04
C THR A 456 26.40 -29.04 11.77
N LYS A 457 25.91 -30.07 11.08
CA LYS A 457 25.09 -29.90 9.86
C LYS A 457 23.78 -29.15 10.12
N ALA A 458 23.21 -29.27 11.33
CA ALA A 458 22.01 -28.55 11.72
C ALA A 458 22.22 -27.03 11.74
N VAL A 459 23.29 -26.56 12.39
CA VAL A 459 23.63 -25.12 12.44
C VAL A 459 24.00 -24.62 11.04
N GLN A 460 24.78 -25.40 10.29
CA GLN A 460 25.16 -25.07 8.92
C GLN A 460 23.95 -24.94 7.98
N GLY A 461 23.00 -25.87 8.06
CA GLY A 461 21.78 -25.84 7.26
C GLY A 461 20.92 -24.62 7.57
N VAL A 462 20.78 -24.28 8.87
CA VAL A 462 20.03 -23.09 9.32
C VAL A 462 20.69 -21.79 8.87
N PHE A 463 22.02 -21.69 9.01
CA PHE A 463 22.80 -20.56 8.51
C PHE A 463 22.55 -20.30 7.03
N LEU A 464 22.68 -21.35 6.20
CA LEU A 464 22.45 -21.25 4.76
C LEU A 464 21.01 -20.90 4.42
N SER A 465 20.04 -21.45 5.14
CA SER A 465 18.62 -21.14 4.95
C SER A 465 18.29 -19.69 5.34
N ASN A 466 18.88 -19.16 6.41
CA ASN A 466 18.71 -17.76 6.82
C ASN A 466 19.37 -16.79 5.81
N VAL A 467 20.56 -17.11 5.32
CA VAL A 467 21.23 -16.34 4.25
C VAL A 467 20.36 -16.32 2.98
N PHE A 468 19.87 -17.48 2.53
CA PHE A 468 18.94 -17.56 1.40
C PHE A 468 17.66 -16.76 1.64
N CYS A 469 17.06 -16.88 2.82
CA CYS A 469 15.84 -16.17 3.18
C CYS A 469 16.03 -14.65 3.11
N ASN A 470 17.16 -14.13 3.58
CA ASN A 470 17.44 -12.70 3.51
C ASN A 470 17.64 -12.23 2.06
N VAL A 471 18.29 -13.03 1.22
CA VAL A 471 18.41 -12.74 -0.22
C VAL A 471 17.05 -12.77 -0.92
N ASP A 472 16.24 -13.82 -0.74
CA ASP A 472 14.90 -13.94 -1.33
C ASP A 472 13.96 -12.84 -0.83
N ARG A 473 14.02 -12.49 0.47
CA ARG A 473 13.27 -11.37 1.05
C ARG A 473 13.69 -10.04 0.42
N ALA A 474 15.00 -9.79 0.26
CA ALA A 474 15.50 -8.58 -0.38
C ALA A 474 15.03 -8.48 -1.84
N ILE A 475 15.07 -9.58 -2.60
CA ILE A 475 14.57 -9.64 -3.98
C ILE A 475 13.06 -9.35 -4.05
N ARG A 476 12.25 -9.99 -3.18
CA ARG A 476 10.79 -9.80 -3.17
C ARG A 476 10.36 -8.43 -2.68
N SER A 477 11.11 -7.83 -1.75
CA SER A 477 10.78 -6.53 -1.16
C SER A 477 11.01 -5.36 -2.13
N ASN A 478 11.85 -5.55 -3.15
CA ASN A 478 12.19 -4.51 -4.11
C ASN A 478 11.66 -4.85 -5.50
N VAL A 479 10.76 -4.01 -6.02
CA VAL A 479 10.08 -4.22 -7.30
C VAL A 479 11.04 -4.31 -8.48
N GLU A 480 12.13 -3.53 -8.48
CA GLU A 480 13.11 -3.53 -9.56
C GLU A 480 13.97 -4.79 -9.56
N LEU A 481 14.46 -5.24 -8.38
CA LEU A 481 15.17 -6.52 -8.30
C LEU A 481 14.28 -7.70 -8.71
N ALA A 482 13.01 -7.70 -8.30
CA ALA A 482 12.04 -8.72 -8.71
C ALA A 482 11.79 -8.71 -10.22
N ARG A 483 11.81 -7.54 -10.86
CA ARG A 483 11.68 -7.40 -12.32
C ARG A 483 12.85 -8.04 -13.06
N TYR A 484 14.09 -7.80 -12.61
CA TYR A 484 15.28 -8.34 -13.27
C TYR A 484 15.48 -9.84 -12.99
N LEU A 485 15.16 -10.31 -11.78
CA LEU A 485 15.38 -11.70 -11.35
C LEU A 485 14.12 -12.59 -11.43
N GLY A 486 13.01 -12.07 -11.97
CA GLY A 486 11.74 -12.78 -12.08
C GLY A 486 11.67 -13.81 -13.20
N SER A 487 12.74 -13.96 -14.00
CA SER A 487 12.78 -14.96 -15.07
C SER A 487 12.79 -16.39 -14.47
N PRO A 488 12.12 -17.37 -15.11
CA PRO A 488 12.12 -18.76 -14.61
C PRO A 488 13.53 -19.35 -14.43
N ASP A 489 14.49 -18.96 -15.28
CA ASP A 489 15.88 -19.43 -15.22
C ASP A 489 16.63 -18.84 -14.00
N SER A 490 16.48 -17.53 -13.77
CA SER A 490 17.05 -16.85 -12.60
C SER A 490 16.51 -17.43 -11.29
N ILE A 491 15.21 -17.67 -11.22
CA ILE A 491 14.55 -18.28 -10.05
C ILE A 491 15.08 -19.70 -9.83
N ALA A 492 15.19 -20.51 -10.89
CA ALA A 492 15.69 -21.88 -10.80
C ALA A 492 17.14 -21.94 -10.27
N ARG A 493 18.02 -21.05 -10.74
CA ARG A 493 19.42 -20.96 -10.28
C ARG A 493 19.52 -20.59 -8.81
N ILE A 494 18.76 -19.59 -8.36
CA ILE A 494 18.72 -19.18 -6.95
C ILE A 494 18.13 -20.30 -6.05
N ASP A 495 17.09 -20.98 -6.52
CA ASP A 495 16.43 -22.08 -5.79
C ASP A 495 17.36 -23.29 -5.50
N THR A 496 18.40 -23.50 -6.31
CA THR A 496 19.40 -24.55 -6.06
C THR A 496 20.09 -24.40 -4.70
N PHE A 497 20.31 -23.17 -4.23
CA PHE A 497 20.91 -22.90 -2.92
C PHE A 497 19.97 -23.23 -1.78
N ARG A 498 18.66 -22.93 -1.92
CA ARG A 498 17.63 -23.32 -0.94
C ARG A 498 17.57 -24.84 -0.77
N LYS A 499 17.58 -25.58 -1.89
CA LYS A 499 17.56 -27.06 -1.88
C LYS A 499 18.79 -27.64 -1.16
N ARG A 500 19.98 -27.11 -1.43
CA ARG A 500 21.22 -27.52 -0.75
C ARG A 500 21.21 -27.19 0.74
N ALA A 501 20.72 -26.01 1.13
CA ALA A 501 20.58 -25.62 2.54
C ALA A 501 19.62 -26.56 3.30
N THR A 502 18.45 -26.81 2.71
CA THR A 502 17.42 -27.71 3.26
C THR A 502 17.94 -29.13 3.40
N SER A 503 18.61 -29.67 2.36
CA SER A 503 19.22 -31.00 2.42
C SER A 503 20.28 -31.12 3.51
N THR A 504 21.09 -30.08 3.72
CA THR A 504 22.12 -30.06 4.76
C THR A 504 21.48 -30.07 6.15
N TYR A 505 20.35 -29.38 6.33
CA TYR A 505 19.58 -29.40 7.57
C TYR A 505 18.95 -30.79 7.83
N LEU A 506 18.30 -31.37 6.83
CA LEU A 506 17.63 -32.68 6.94
C LEU A 506 18.59 -33.83 7.24
N ASP A 507 19.86 -33.72 6.84
CA ASP A 507 20.90 -34.70 7.20
C ASP A 507 21.00 -34.92 8.71
N SER A 508 20.71 -33.92 9.55
CA SER A 508 20.72 -34.06 11.01
C SER A 508 19.59 -34.94 11.57
N TRP A 509 18.50 -35.09 10.82
CA TRP A 509 17.34 -35.89 11.22
C TRP A 509 17.41 -37.35 10.73
N LYS A 510 18.42 -37.70 9.94
CA LYS A 510 18.61 -39.06 9.41
C LYS A 510 18.87 -40.09 10.50
N GLU A 511 19.60 -39.74 11.55
CA GLU A 511 19.87 -40.66 12.66
C GLU A 511 18.60 -40.97 13.45
N THR A 512 17.78 -39.95 13.74
CA THR A 512 16.50 -40.12 14.44
C THR A 512 15.50 -40.92 13.61
N SER A 513 15.44 -40.69 12.30
CA SER A 513 14.54 -41.44 11.41
C SER A 513 14.94 -42.91 11.24
N GLN A 514 16.23 -43.25 11.41
CA GLN A 514 16.68 -44.65 11.35
C GLN A 514 16.08 -45.52 12.47
N TYR A 515 15.81 -44.97 13.66
CA TYR A 515 15.16 -45.72 14.75
C TYR A 515 13.72 -46.15 14.41
N LEU A 516 13.06 -45.46 13.49
CA LEU A 516 11.72 -45.75 13.00
C LEU A 516 11.68 -46.71 11.81
N LEU A 517 12.85 -47.07 11.25
CA LEU A 517 12.93 -48.04 10.16
C LEU A 517 12.82 -49.47 10.72
N ASP A 518 11.95 -50.28 10.12
CA ASP A 518 11.82 -51.70 10.47
C ASP A 518 12.99 -52.53 9.91
N VAL A 519 13.45 -53.49 10.71
CA VAL A 519 14.26 -54.60 10.22
C VAL A 519 13.28 -55.75 9.97
N GLN A 520 13.11 -56.17 8.70
CA GLN A 520 12.32 -57.35 8.38
C GLN A 520 13.01 -58.59 8.94
N TYR A 521 12.40 -59.26 9.93
CA TYR A 521 12.78 -60.62 10.31
C TYR A 521 12.24 -61.59 9.24
N THR A 522 13.04 -61.90 8.23
CA THR A 522 12.76 -63.02 7.33
C THR A 522 13.13 -64.32 8.03
N SER A 523 12.22 -64.86 8.83
CA SER A 523 12.35 -66.24 9.30
C SER A 523 12.20 -67.19 8.10
N ARG A 524 13.30 -67.85 7.72
CA ARG A 524 13.29 -69.02 6.83
C ARG A 524 12.40 -70.11 7.45
N GLY A 525 11.34 -70.49 6.75
CA GLY A 525 10.52 -71.68 6.97
C GLY A 525 9.59 -71.84 5.77
N ALA A 526 9.70 -72.97 5.09
CA ALA A 526 9.11 -73.21 3.76
C ALA A 526 7.57 -73.13 3.72
N GLY A 527 7.04 -72.53 2.65
CA GLY A 527 5.68 -72.79 2.16
C GLY A 527 4.63 -71.70 2.43
N ALA A 528 4.69 -70.56 1.73
CA ALA A 528 3.51 -69.80 1.26
C ALA A 528 3.97 -68.57 0.45
N SER A 529 3.67 -68.56 -0.84
CA SER A 529 3.92 -67.43 -1.74
C SER A 529 2.77 -66.41 -1.67
N THR A 530 2.93 -65.34 -0.90
CA THR A 530 2.19 -64.08 -1.11
C THR A 530 2.94 -62.93 -0.43
N ARG A 531 3.46 -61.99 -1.24
CA ARG A 531 3.88 -60.66 -0.76
C ARG A 531 2.63 -59.90 -0.31
N PRO A 532 2.63 -59.15 0.82
CA PRO A 532 1.50 -58.30 1.15
C PRO A 532 1.49 -57.07 0.24
N THR A 533 0.33 -56.78 -0.34
CA THR A 533 -0.02 -55.55 -1.04
C THR A 533 -0.08 -54.39 -0.05
N SER A 534 0.52 -53.26 -0.43
CA SER A 534 0.46 -52.01 0.33
C SER A 534 -0.98 -51.46 0.35
N GLY A 535 -1.65 -51.49 1.50
CA GLY A 535 -2.94 -50.81 1.70
C GLY A 535 -3.91 -51.42 2.72
N GLY A 536 -3.59 -52.54 3.38
CA GLY A 536 -4.47 -53.13 4.41
C GLY A 536 -4.32 -52.49 5.78
N ILE A 537 -5.43 -52.40 6.54
CA ILE A 537 -5.46 -52.02 7.96
C ILE A 537 -4.56 -52.97 8.73
N VAL A 538 -3.53 -52.44 9.37
CA VAL A 538 -2.58 -53.22 10.17
C VAL A 538 -3.15 -53.38 11.57
N ASP A 539 -3.64 -54.56 11.92
CA ASP A 539 -4.07 -54.85 13.29
C ASP A 539 -2.86 -55.02 14.21
N SER A 540 -2.46 -53.92 14.87
CA SER A 540 -1.36 -53.91 15.85
C SER A 540 -1.52 -55.00 16.91
N SER A 541 -2.76 -55.35 17.29
CA SER A 541 -3.01 -56.36 18.33
C SER A 541 -2.64 -57.78 17.87
N ALA A 542 -2.83 -58.11 16.59
CA ALA A 542 -2.42 -59.38 16.00
C ALA A 542 -0.90 -59.48 15.88
N ILE A 543 -0.24 -58.39 15.49
CA ILE A 543 1.22 -58.32 15.37
C ILE A 543 1.88 -58.44 16.75
N VAL A 544 1.41 -57.69 17.75
CA VAL A 544 1.94 -57.75 19.12
C VAL A 544 1.71 -59.11 19.78
N LYS A 545 0.68 -59.88 19.38
CA LYS A 545 0.50 -61.28 19.83
C LYS A 545 1.50 -62.25 19.18
N SER A 546 1.95 -61.98 17.96
CA SER A 546 2.91 -62.82 17.23
C SER A 546 4.38 -62.57 17.61
N LEU A 547 4.68 -61.47 18.30
CA LEU A 547 6.03 -61.08 18.70
C LEU A 547 6.49 -61.77 19.99
N SER A 548 7.75 -62.20 20.02
CA SER A 548 8.37 -62.75 21.24
C SER A 548 8.57 -61.67 22.31
N SER A 549 8.77 -62.05 23.57
CA SER A 549 9.07 -61.08 24.64
C SER A 549 10.31 -60.23 24.32
N LYS A 550 11.31 -60.84 23.70
CA LYS A 550 12.55 -60.17 23.28
C LYS A 550 12.31 -59.13 22.19
N ASP A 551 11.38 -59.39 21.26
CA ASP A 551 11.06 -58.45 20.18
C ASP A 551 10.22 -57.27 20.71
N LYS A 552 9.33 -57.51 21.68
CA LYS A 552 8.59 -56.45 22.36
C LYS A 552 9.51 -55.48 23.10
N ASP A 553 10.52 -56.01 23.80
CA ASP A 553 11.50 -55.17 24.49
C ASP A 553 12.39 -54.42 23.49
N ALA A 554 12.79 -55.05 22.37
CA ALA A 554 13.51 -54.37 21.29
C ALA A 554 12.68 -53.22 20.66
N ILE A 555 11.37 -53.38 20.51
CA ILE A 555 10.48 -52.32 20.00
C ILE A 555 10.34 -51.19 21.03
N LYS A 556 10.22 -51.49 22.33
CA LYS A 556 10.26 -50.47 23.39
C LYS A 556 11.58 -49.71 23.40
N ASP A 557 12.70 -50.40 23.20
CA ASP A 557 14.02 -49.77 23.10
C ASP A 557 14.12 -48.86 21.86
N LYS A 558 13.49 -49.23 20.74
CA LYS A 558 13.37 -48.34 19.57
C LYS A 558 12.53 -47.10 19.85
N PHE A 559 11.37 -47.23 20.51
CA PHE A 559 10.58 -46.07 20.96
C PHE A 559 11.40 -45.17 21.89
N LYS A 560 12.12 -45.76 22.85
CA LYS A 560 12.97 -45.03 23.79
C LYS A 560 14.14 -44.32 23.08
N ALA A 561 14.83 -44.99 22.17
CA ALA A 561 15.94 -44.42 21.41
C ALA A 561 15.47 -43.32 20.47
N PHE A 562 14.33 -43.52 19.78
CA PHE A 562 13.70 -42.49 18.96
C PHE A 562 13.33 -41.27 19.79
N ASN A 563 12.59 -41.44 20.89
CA ASN A 563 12.17 -40.32 21.74
C ASN A 563 13.36 -39.57 22.33
N THR A 564 14.38 -40.27 22.80
CA THR A 564 15.60 -39.64 23.35
C THR A 564 16.34 -38.84 22.28
N SER A 565 16.50 -39.39 21.08
CA SER A 565 17.14 -38.72 19.95
C SER A 565 16.32 -37.53 19.44
N PHE A 566 15.00 -37.69 19.37
CA PHE A 566 14.07 -36.63 18.96
C PHE A 566 14.08 -35.47 19.96
N ASP A 567 14.00 -35.75 21.26
CA ASP A 567 14.01 -34.74 22.32
C ASP A 567 15.35 -33.97 22.37
N ASP A 568 16.48 -34.66 22.18
CA ASP A 568 17.80 -34.01 22.08
C ASP A 568 17.88 -33.09 20.86
N LEU A 569 17.41 -33.53 19.69
CA LEU A 569 17.36 -32.68 18.50
C LEU A 569 16.40 -31.49 18.66
N VAL A 570 15.24 -31.68 19.28
CA VAL A 570 14.28 -30.60 19.58
C VAL A 570 14.91 -29.59 20.55
N SER A 571 15.62 -30.06 21.59
CA SER A 571 16.34 -29.19 22.52
C SER A 571 17.40 -28.36 21.81
N ARG A 572 18.22 -28.99 20.97
CA ARG A 572 19.24 -28.30 20.15
C ARG A 572 18.60 -27.33 19.15
N HIS A 573 17.47 -27.69 18.55
CA HIS A 573 16.74 -26.84 17.60
C HIS A 573 16.22 -25.56 18.25
N LYS A 574 15.79 -25.61 19.51
CA LYS A 574 15.36 -24.42 20.26
C LYS A 574 16.48 -23.39 20.48
N ALA A 575 17.74 -23.82 20.42
CA ALA A 575 18.90 -22.94 20.53
C ALA A 575 19.32 -22.30 19.19
N LEU A 576 18.70 -22.68 18.06
CA LEU A 576 19.01 -22.14 16.74
C LEU A 576 18.15 -20.92 16.44
N TYR A 577 18.77 -19.90 15.86
CA TYR A 577 18.04 -18.73 15.37
C TYR A 577 17.54 -19.02 13.95
N MET A 578 16.22 -18.99 13.75
CA MET A 578 15.58 -19.18 12.44
C MET A 578 14.66 -18.01 12.14
N GLU A 579 14.82 -17.45 10.95
CA GLU A 579 13.83 -16.54 10.36
C GLU A 579 12.45 -17.24 10.27
N ARG A 580 11.37 -16.46 10.34
CA ARG A 580 9.98 -16.99 10.41
C ARG A 580 9.66 -17.89 9.22
N GLU A 581 10.09 -17.50 8.03
CA GLU A 581 9.89 -18.20 6.77
C GLU A 581 10.70 -19.50 6.72
N VAL A 582 11.95 -19.46 7.20
CA VAL A 582 12.84 -20.64 7.31
C VAL A 582 12.23 -21.68 8.24
N ARG A 583 11.70 -21.26 9.39
CA ARG A 583 11.01 -22.15 10.34
C ARG A 583 9.86 -22.90 9.67
N GLY A 584 9.03 -22.21 8.89
CA GLY A 584 7.90 -22.82 8.18
C GLY A 584 8.30 -23.77 7.05
N VAL A 585 9.40 -23.49 6.34
CA VAL A 585 9.92 -24.39 5.28
C VAL A 585 10.55 -25.63 5.90
N LEU A 586 11.48 -25.46 6.84
CA LEU A 586 12.18 -26.60 7.47
C LEU A 586 11.22 -27.49 8.26
N SER A 587 10.22 -26.92 8.94
CA SER A 587 9.20 -27.71 9.65
C SER A 587 8.43 -28.64 8.72
N ARG A 588 8.01 -28.15 7.54
CA ARG A 588 7.29 -28.98 6.54
C ARG A 588 8.17 -30.09 5.98
N GLU A 589 9.44 -29.80 5.73
CA GLU A 589 10.40 -30.77 5.20
C GLU A 589 10.71 -31.86 6.23
N VAL A 590 10.91 -31.50 7.51
CA VAL A 590 11.07 -32.47 8.61
C VAL A 590 9.81 -33.31 8.78
N GLN A 591 8.63 -32.69 8.73
CA GLN A 591 7.35 -33.37 8.81
C GLN A 591 7.19 -34.41 7.68
N THR A 592 7.52 -34.02 6.44
CA THR A 592 7.46 -34.90 5.26
C THR A 592 8.35 -36.14 5.40
N VAL A 593 9.47 -36.03 6.12
CA VAL A 593 10.40 -37.15 6.36
C VAL A 593 9.97 -38.01 7.56
N LEU A 594 9.62 -37.41 8.70
CA LEU A 594 9.39 -38.14 9.95
C LEU A 594 7.95 -38.64 10.13
N GLU A 595 6.95 -37.86 9.75
CA GLU A 595 5.54 -38.18 10.00
C GLU A 595 5.13 -39.50 9.32
N PRO A 596 5.45 -39.77 8.04
CA PRO A 596 5.08 -41.03 7.41
C PRO A 596 5.78 -42.24 8.03
N LEU A 597 7.00 -42.06 8.55
CA LEU A 597 7.77 -43.12 9.20
C LEU A 597 7.20 -43.43 10.59
N TYR A 598 6.92 -42.39 11.37
CA TYR A 598 6.35 -42.53 12.71
C TYR A 598 4.93 -43.08 12.66
N ALA A 599 4.09 -42.60 11.74
CA ALA A 599 2.73 -43.13 11.55
C ALA A 599 2.75 -44.63 11.23
N ARG A 600 3.61 -45.07 10.30
CA ARG A 600 3.75 -46.50 9.98
C ARG A 600 4.25 -47.34 11.16
N PHE A 601 5.17 -46.80 11.96
CA PHE A 601 5.71 -47.47 13.14
C PHE A 601 4.66 -47.52 14.28
N TRP A 602 3.94 -46.44 14.49
CA TRP A 602 2.86 -46.29 15.47
C TRP A 602 1.68 -47.22 15.14
N ASP A 603 1.16 -47.18 13.93
CA ASP A 603 0.05 -48.05 13.49
C ASP A 603 0.37 -49.54 13.69
N ARG A 604 1.65 -49.91 13.64
CA ARG A 604 2.10 -51.28 13.86
C ARG A 604 2.26 -51.64 15.34
N TYR A 605 2.71 -50.73 16.19
CA TYR A 605 3.18 -51.05 17.54
C TYR A 605 2.54 -50.25 18.69
N HIS A 606 1.54 -49.41 18.43
CA HIS A 606 0.92 -48.52 19.43
C HIS A 606 0.31 -49.23 20.66
N GLU A 607 0.00 -50.53 20.56
CA GLU A 607 -0.57 -51.30 21.68
C GLU A 607 0.46 -51.52 22.81
N ILE A 608 1.75 -51.26 22.54
CA ILE A 608 2.85 -51.39 23.49
C ILE A 608 3.02 -50.13 24.37
N ASP A 609 2.52 -48.96 23.96
CA ASP A 609 2.75 -47.65 24.62
C ASP A 609 1.44 -46.96 25.08
N LYS A 610 0.50 -47.72 25.68
CA LYS A 610 -0.78 -47.18 26.17
C LYS A 610 -0.57 -46.28 27.40
N GLY A 611 -0.48 -44.95 27.25
CA GLY A 611 -0.81 -44.08 28.40
C GLY A 611 -0.42 -42.60 28.47
N ARG A 612 0.26 -41.97 27.52
CA ARG A 612 0.56 -40.51 27.61
C ARG A 612 0.00 -39.75 26.42
N GLY A 613 -1.14 -39.06 26.60
CA GLY A 613 -1.66 -38.17 25.55
C GLY A 613 -3.07 -37.59 25.68
N LYS A 614 -3.88 -37.90 26.70
CA LYS A 614 -5.19 -37.23 26.86
C LYS A 614 -5.05 -35.95 27.67
N MET A 615 -5.08 -34.81 26.98
CA MET A 615 -5.27 -33.49 27.58
C MET A 615 -6.68 -33.44 28.21
N SER A 616 -6.78 -32.99 29.46
CA SER A 616 -8.05 -32.74 30.13
C SER A 616 -8.75 -31.52 29.52
N ALA A 617 -10.04 -31.34 29.80
CA ALA A 617 -10.79 -30.16 29.36
C ALA A 617 -10.21 -28.84 29.90
N ASN A 618 -9.47 -28.89 31.02
CA ASN A 618 -8.77 -27.75 31.61
C ASN A 618 -7.41 -27.48 30.94
N ASP A 619 -6.91 -28.43 30.15
CA ASP A 619 -5.68 -28.27 29.37
C ASP A 619 -5.95 -27.67 27.97
N VAL A 620 -7.22 -27.51 27.60
CA VAL A 620 -7.67 -26.99 26.30
C VAL A 620 -8.33 -25.63 26.51
N TYR A 621 -8.03 -24.67 25.62
CA TYR A 621 -8.67 -23.36 25.65
C TYR A 621 -10.20 -23.49 25.58
N GLN A 622 -10.88 -22.81 26.49
CA GLN A 622 -12.32 -22.64 26.49
C GLN A 622 -12.63 -21.15 26.39
N THR A 623 -13.57 -20.78 25.52
CA THR A 623 -14.04 -19.40 25.47
C THR A 623 -14.62 -19.00 26.83
N PRO A 624 -14.19 -17.87 27.42
CA PRO A 624 -14.72 -17.37 28.69
C PRO A 624 -16.23 -17.11 28.65
N LEU A 625 -16.79 -16.84 27.47
CA LEU A 625 -18.24 -16.68 27.30
C LEU A 625 -18.99 -17.94 27.74
N ASN A 626 -18.47 -19.12 27.39
CA ASN A 626 -19.07 -20.40 27.75
C ASN A 626 -18.73 -20.83 29.18
N SER A 627 -17.46 -20.68 29.60
CA SER A 627 -17.03 -21.18 30.90
C SER A 627 -17.36 -20.26 32.08
N ARG A 628 -17.67 -18.97 31.85
CA ARG A 628 -17.73 -17.97 32.93
C ARG A 628 -18.89 -16.99 32.86
N TYR A 629 -19.26 -16.49 31.68
CA TYR A 629 -20.07 -15.26 31.60
C TYR A 629 -21.54 -15.44 31.23
N ALA A 630 -21.86 -16.27 30.23
CA ALA A 630 -23.22 -16.41 29.75
C ALA A 630 -24.09 -17.31 30.65
N SER A 631 -25.41 -17.23 30.50
CA SER A 631 -26.38 -18.11 31.14
C SER A 631 -26.41 -19.50 30.51
N ASP A 632 -26.84 -20.50 31.28
CA ASP A 632 -26.88 -21.89 30.82
C ASP A 632 -27.90 -22.13 29.70
N GLU A 633 -29.01 -21.37 29.69
CA GLU A 633 -30.00 -21.39 28.61
C GLU A 633 -29.41 -20.93 27.27
N MET A 634 -28.62 -19.84 27.27
CA MET A 634 -27.96 -19.35 26.06
C MET A 634 -26.83 -20.28 25.60
N LYS A 635 -26.07 -20.87 26.54
CA LYS A 635 -25.06 -21.90 26.23
C LYS A 635 -25.71 -23.15 25.62
N TYR A 636 -26.83 -23.59 26.17
CA TYR A 636 -27.55 -24.74 25.67
C TYR A 636 -28.09 -24.50 24.25
N LEU A 637 -28.63 -23.30 23.99
CA LEU A 637 -29.16 -22.92 22.67
C LEU A 637 -28.15 -23.14 21.55
N PHE A 638 -26.90 -22.69 21.75
CA PHE A 638 -25.82 -22.83 20.77
C PHE A 638 -24.98 -24.12 20.95
N SER A 639 -25.40 -25.04 21.81
CA SER A 639 -24.68 -26.30 22.04
C SER A 639 -24.77 -27.25 20.84
N PRO A 640 -23.76 -28.12 20.64
CA PRO A 640 -23.83 -29.17 19.62
C PRO A 640 -25.07 -30.06 19.76
N ARG A 641 -25.48 -30.39 21.00
CA ARG A 641 -26.66 -31.23 21.25
C ARG A 641 -27.92 -30.56 20.74
N ASN A 642 -28.14 -29.29 21.06
CA ASN A 642 -29.32 -28.57 20.56
C ASN A 642 -29.26 -28.40 19.03
N ARG A 643 -28.09 -28.07 18.47
CA ARG A 643 -27.87 -27.95 17.02
C ARG A 643 -28.32 -29.21 16.26
N PHE A 644 -27.75 -30.36 16.61
CA PHE A 644 -28.01 -31.60 15.87
C PHE A 644 -29.37 -32.21 16.20
N SER A 645 -29.91 -32.00 17.41
CA SER A 645 -31.29 -32.38 17.72
C SER A 645 -32.29 -31.55 16.90
N THR A 646 -32.00 -30.28 16.64
CA THR A 646 -32.82 -29.42 15.77
C THR A 646 -32.74 -29.86 14.32
N TRP A 647 -31.58 -30.34 13.84
CA TRP A 647 -31.48 -30.96 12.51
C TRP A 647 -32.39 -32.19 12.40
N ARG A 648 -32.41 -33.05 13.42
CA ARG A 648 -33.32 -34.20 13.48
C ARG A 648 -34.80 -33.79 13.48
N LYS A 649 -35.16 -32.73 14.21
CA LYS A 649 -36.52 -32.16 14.18
C LYS A 649 -36.88 -31.66 12.79
N LEU A 650 -35.99 -30.95 12.11
CA LEU A 650 -36.22 -30.48 10.74
C LEU A 650 -36.40 -31.66 9.77
N TRP A 651 -35.55 -32.68 9.82
CA TRP A 651 -35.75 -33.88 8.99
C TRP A 651 -37.06 -34.61 9.29
N LEU A 652 -37.48 -34.66 10.56
CA LEU A 652 -38.78 -35.21 10.91
C LEU A 652 -39.93 -34.38 10.30
N TRP A 653 -39.88 -33.05 10.42
CA TRP A 653 -40.91 -32.18 9.82
C TRP A 653 -40.95 -32.28 8.30
N LEU A 654 -39.80 -32.45 7.65
CA LEU A 654 -39.74 -32.72 6.21
C LEU A 654 -40.48 -34.02 5.88
N ALA A 655 -40.10 -35.13 6.54
CA ALA A 655 -40.68 -36.45 6.27
C ALA A 655 -42.19 -36.51 6.58
N GLU A 656 -42.65 -35.87 7.66
CA GLU A 656 -44.08 -35.77 7.97
C GLU A 656 -44.85 -35.02 6.88
N SER A 657 -44.31 -33.89 6.42
CA SER A 657 -44.98 -33.04 5.41
C SER A 657 -44.94 -33.70 4.03
N GLU A 658 -43.85 -34.35 3.67
CA GLU A 658 -43.71 -35.16 2.46
C GLU A 658 -44.73 -36.32 2.43
N LYS A 659 -44.92 -36.98 3.58
CA LYS A 659 -45.95 -38.02 3.73
C LYS A 659 -47.35 -37.47 3.56
N GLU A 660 -47.66 -36.33 4.19
CA GLU A 660 -48.97 -35.67 4.08
C GLU A 660 -49.31 -35.28 2.64
N LEU A 661 -48.31 -34.93 1.83
CA LEU A 661 -48.46 -34.56 0.42
C LEU A 661 -48.45 -35.77 -0.55
N GLY A 662 -48.39 -36.98 -0.01
CA GLY A 662 -48.60 -38.23 -0.74
C GLY A 662 -47.35 -39.02 -1.12
N LEU A 663 -46.17 -38.70 -0.57
CA LEU A 663 -45.00 -39.57 -0.74
C LEU A 663 -45.10 -40.82 0.12
N SER A 664 -44.55 -41.93 -0.40
CA SER A 664 -44.60 -43.25 0.25
C SER A 664 -43.61 -43.35 1.41
N ILE A 665 -43.96 -42.80 2.57
CA ILE A 665 -43.17 -42.85 3.81
C ILE A 665 -43.96 -43.63 4.88
N SER A 666 -43.36 -44.68 5.45
CA SER A 666 -44.04 -45.55 6.43
C SER A 666 -44.23 -44.87 7.79
N ASP A 667 -45.28 -45.24 8.54
CA ASP A 667 -45.44 -44.77 9.94
C ASP A 667 -44.29 -45.22 10.84
N ASP A 668 -43.76 -46.44 10.63
CA ASP A 668 -42.60 -46.95 11.36
C ASP A 668 -41.35 -46.06 11.18
N ALA A 669 -41.10 -45.55 9.97
CA ALA A 669 -40.01 -44.60 9.73
C ALA A 669 -40.18 -43.31 10.54
N ILE A 670 -41.39 -42.74 10.55
CA ILE A 670 -41.71 -41.50 11.29
C ILE A 670 -41.57 -41.72 12.81
N GLU A 671 -42.07 -42.84 13.34
CA GLU A 671 -41.99 -43.15 14.77
C GLU A 671 -40.55 -43.42 15.23
N GLN A 672 -39.72 -44.09 14.42
CA GLN A 672 -38.29 -44.25 14.72
C GLN A 672 -37.56 -42.90 14.75
N MET A 673 -37.87 -41.99 13.82
CA MET A 673 -37.31 -40.64 13.85
C MET A 673 -37.73 -39.89 15.13
N LYS A 674 -39.01 -39.92 15.49
CA LYS A 674 -39.53 -39.27 16.72
C LYS A 674 -38.85 -39.80 17.99
N ALA A 675 -38.64 -41.11 18.09
CA ALA A 675 -38.00 -41.75 19.24
C ALA A 675 -36.54 -41.29 19.46
N HIS A 676 -35.87 -40.80 18.41
CA HIS A 676 -34.45 -40.44 18.42
C HIS A 676 -34.18 -38.96 18.11
N LEU A 677 -35.14 -38.06 18.37
CA LEU A 677 -34.97 -36.62 18.09
C LEU A 677 -33.81 -35.97 18.84
N THR A 678 -33.58 -36.34 20.10
CA THR A 678 -32.46 -35.84 20.89
C THR A 678 -31.24 -36.72 20.70
N ILE A 679 -30.18 -36.16 20.15
CA ILE A 679 -28.91 -36.88 19.95
C ILE A 679 -28.26 -37.22 21.30
N GLN A 680 -27.73 -38.45 21.43
CA GLN A 680 -27.03 -38.98 22.60
C GLN A 680 -25.50 -38.97 22.43
N ASP A 681 -24.75 -39.14 23.53
CA ASP A 681 -23.27 -39.02 23.55
C ASP A 681 -22.56 -40.07 22.70
N GLU A 682 -23.11 -41.27 22.62
CA GLU A 682 -22.59 -42.36 21.79
C GLU A 682 -22.71 -42.01 20.31
N GLU A 683 -23.79 -41.33 19.92
CA GLU A 683 -24.07 -40.97 18.53
C GLU A 683 -23.14 -39.86 18.02
N PHE A 684 -22.63 -38.99 18.92
CA PHE A 684 -21.59 -38.02 18.56
C PHE A 684 -20.29 -38.68 18.10
N LYS A 685 -19.94 -39.85 18.66
CA LYS A 685 -18.74 -40.60 18.24
C LYS A 685 -18.90 -41.11 16.81
N VAL A 686 -20.07 -41.68 16.51
CA VAL A 686 -20.42 -42.14 15.16
C VAL A 686 -20.37 -40.98 14.18
N ALA A 687 -21.00 -39.85 14.52
CA ALA A 687 -20.98 -38.66 13.66
C ALA A 687 -19.54 -38.15 13.42
N ALA A 688 -18.68 -38.12 14.44
CA ALA A 688 -17.29 -37.68 14.29
C ALA A 688 -16.45 -38.61 13.41
N GLU A 689 -16.61 -39.94 13.55
CA GLU A 689 -15.97 -40.93 12.68
C GLU A 689 -16.41 -40.76 11.23
N GLU A 690 -17.70 -40.53 11.03
CA GLU A 690 -18.27 -40.34 9.71
C GLU A 690 -17.90 -39.00 9.06
N GLU A 691 -17.80 -37.93 9.84
CA GLU A 691 -17.32 -36.64 9.36
C GLU A 691 -15.85 -36.72 8.96
N LYS A 692 -15.02 -37.42 9.74
CA LYS A 692 -13.62 -37.69 9.39
C LYS A 692 -13.49 -38.44 8.06
N ARG A 693 -14.39 -39.40 7.81
CA ARG A 693 -14.44 -40.19 6.57
C ARG A 693 -14.95 -39.39 5.38
N ARG A 694 -16.08 -38.71 5.53
CA ARG A 694 -16.83 -38.08 4.43
C ARG A 694 -16.45 -36.62 4.18
N ARG A 695 -15.78 -35.98 5.15
CA ARG A 695 -15.46 -34.53 5.14
C ARG A 695 -16.69 -33.65 4.95
N HIS A 696 -17.81 -34.09 5.54
CA HIS A 696 -19.09 -33.38 5.47
C HIS A 696 -19.93 -33.68 6.72
N ASP A 697 -20.18 -32.64 7.53
CA ASP A 697 -20.87 -32.71 8.82
C ASP A 697 -22.34 -33.16 8.68
N VAL A 698 -23.11 -32.51 7.80
CA VAL A 698 -24.52 -32.88 7.59
C VAL A 698 -24.67 -34.34 7.16
N MET A 699 -23.89 -34.79 6.18
CA MET A 699 -23.96 -36.18 5.71
C MET A 699 -23.50 -37.19 6.77
N ALA A 700 -22.56 -36.81 7.64
CA ALA A 700 -22.20 -37.62 8.79
C ALA A 700 -23.37 -37.79 9.75
N HIS A 701 -24.10 -36.70 10.03
CA HIS A 701 -25.28 -36.74 10.89
C HIS A 701 -26.50 -37.42 10.26
N VAL A 702 -26.70 -37.32 8.94
CA VAL A 702 -27.73 -38.09 8.21
C VAL A 702 -27.49 -39.58 8.40
N HIS A 703 -26.24 -40.03 8.22
CA HIS A 703 -25.88 -41.43 8.40
C HIS A 703 -26.01 -41.89 9.86
N ALA A 704 -25.52 -41.09 10.82
CA ALA A 704 -25.66 -41.41 12.24
C ALA A 704 -27.13 -41.53 12.64
N TYR A 705 -28.00 -40.67 12.10
CA TYR A 705 -29.44 -40.75 12.38
C TYR A 705 -30.10 -41.97 11.71
N GLY A 706 -29.70 -42.31 10.48
CA GLY A 706 -30.17 -43.52 9.80
C GLY A 706 -29.75 -44.83 10.49
N GLN A 707 -28.65 -44.84 11.26
CA GLN A 707 -28.27 -46.03 12.05
C GLN A 707 -29.22 -46.30 13.22
N VAL A 708 -29.74 -45.26 13.86
CA VAL A 708 -30.69 -45.39 14.97
C VAL A 708 -32.15 -45.42 14.50
N ALA A 709 -32.43 -44.96 13.28
CA ALA A 709 -33.73 -45.03 12.61
C ALA A 709 -33.62 -45.78 11.26
N PRO A 710 -33.35 -47.10 11.26
CA PRO A 710 -33.10 -47.87 10.04
C PRO A 710 -34.27 -47.87 9.04
N ALA A 711 -35.52 -47.81 9.50
CA ALA A 711 -36.69 -47.72 8.61
C ALA A 711 -36.76 -46.36 7.87
N ALA A 712 -36.18 -45.32 8.46
CA ALA A 712 -36.13 -43.97 7.90
C ALA A 712 -34.83 -43.69 7.12
N ALA A 713 -33.80 -44.54 7.22
CA ALA A 713 -32.47 -44.28 6.68
C ALA A 713 -32.44 -43.90 5.19
N GLY A 714 -33.36 -44.46 4.39
CA GLY A 714 -33.47 -44.16 2.96
C GLY A 714 -34.26 -42.89 2.61
N ILE A 715 -35.02 -42.32 3.55
CA ILE A 715 -35.89 -41.15 3.32
C ILE A 715 -35.41 -39.90 4.08
N ILE A 716 -34.49 -40.03 5.05
CA ILE A 716 -33.89 -38.88 5.70
C ILE A 716 -33.19 -38.01 4.65
N HIS A 717 -33.51 -36.71 4.66
CA HIS A 717 -32.94 -35.70 3.76
C HIS A 717 -33.37 -35.83 2.28
N TRP A 718 -34.46 -36.55 2.00
CA TRP A 718 -34.95 -36.71 0.63
C TRP A 718 -35.26 -35.36 -0.04
N GLY A 719 -34.72 -35.12 -1.24
CA GLY A 719 -34.91 -33.88 -2.00
C GLY A 719 -34.17 -32.65 -1.46
N ALA A 720 -33.71 -32.67 -0.22
CA ALA A 720 -33.09 -31.54 0.44
C ALA A 720 -31.60 -31.37 0.12
N THR A 721 -31.06 -30.20 0.49
CA THR A 721 -29.62 -29.91 0.52
C THR A 721 -29.20 -29.64 1.96
N SER A 722 -27.91 -29.70 2.28
CA SER A 722 -27.35 -29.40 3.60
C SER A 722 -27.92 -28.13 4.24
N CYS A 723 -28.13 -27.07 3.46
CA CYS A 723 -28.71 -25.82 3.94
C CYS A 723 -30.18 -25.95 4.42
N TYR A 724 -30.90 -27.02 4.08
CA TYR A 724 -32.20 -27.29 4.69
C TYR A 724 -32.10 -27.44 6.21
N CYS A 725 -31.12 -28.20 6.72
CA CYS A 725 -31.00 -28.39 8.17
C CYS A 725 -30.12 -27.30 8.81
N THR A 726 -29.03 -26.87 8.16
CA THR A 726 -28.11 -25.90 8.76
C THR A 726 -28.77 -24.52 8.91
N ASP A 727 -29.31 -23.97 7.82
CA ASP A 727 -29.78 -22.59 7.79
C ASP A 727 -31.12 -22.42 8.52
N ASN A 728 -32.04 -23.37 8.38
CA ASN A 728 -33.29 -23.33 9.13
C ASN A 728 -33.04 -23.48 10.64
N ALA A 729 -32.09 -24.32 11.05
CA ALA A 729 -31.71 -24.41 12.46
C ALA A 729 -31.04 -23.14 12.96
N ASP A 730 -30.11 -22.56 12.17
CA ASP A 730 -29.49 -21.28 12.53
C ASP A 730 -30.56 -20.18 12.68
N LEU A 731 -31.54 -20.07 11.78
CA LEU A 731 -32.66 -19.10 11.91
C LEU A 731 -33.51 -19.32 13.17
N ILE A 732 -33.79 -20.58 13.53
CA ILE A 732 -34.43 -20.94 14.80
C ILE A 732 -33.59 -20.44 15.97
N PHE A 733 -32.27 -20.65 15.95
CA PHE A 733 -31.39 -20.18 17.02
C PHE A 733 -31.27 -18.66 17.09
N LEU A 734 -31.33 -17.96 15.95
CA LEU A 734 -31.38 -16.50 15.94
C LEU A 734 -32.67 -15.99 16.60
N ARG A 735 -33.83 -16.54 16.22
CA ARG A 735 -35.12 -16.18 16.83
C ARG A 735 -35.13 -16.49 18.32
N ASP A 736 -34.86 -17.74 18.69
CA ASP A 736 -34.93 -18.21 20.07
C ASP A 736 -33.90 -17.48 20.96
N GLY A 737 -32.74 -17.11 20.41
CA GLY A 737 -31.76 -16.29 21.09
C GLY A 737 -32.28 -14.88 21.39
N LEU A 738 -32.97 -14.25 20.45
CA LEU A 738 -33.60 -12.93 20.67
C LEU A 738 -34.75 -13.03 21.68
N ASP A 739 -35.51 -14.13 21.65
CA ASP A 739 -36.57 -14.40 22.63
C ASP A 739 -36.05 -14.60 24.06
N ILE A 740 -34.79 -15.00 24.24
CA ILE A 740 -34.13 -15.01 25.55
C ILE A 740 -33.66 -13.61 25.95
N LEU A 741 -33.09 -12.83 25.01
CA LEU A 741 -32.48 -11.52 25.31
C LEU A 741 -33.52 -10.41 25.54
N ILE A 742 -34.57 -10.35 24.73
CA ILE A 742 -35.57 -9.28 24.75
C ILE A 742 -36.24 -9.13 26.13
N PRO A 743 -36.74 -10.21 26.77
CA PRO A 743 -37.32 -10.11 28.12
C PRO A 743 -36.29 -9.66 29.17
N LYS A 744 -35.03 -10.10 29.07
CA LYS A 744 -33.96 -9.66 29.99
C LYS A 744 -33.69 -8.16 29.86
N LEU A 745 -33.67 -7.65 28.63
CA LEU A 745 -33.53 -6.22 28.36
C LEU A 745 -34.72 -5.41 28.92
N ALA A 746 -35.95 -5.89 28.72
CA ALA A 746 -37.14 -5.27 29.30
C ALA A 746 -37.07 -5.19 30.83
N VAL A 747 -36.58 -6.24 31.50
CA VAL A 747 -36.36 -6.23 32.94
C VAL A 747 -35.32 -5.18 33.37
N VAL A 748 -34.20 -5.05 32.65
CA VAL A 748 -33.18 -4.03 32.94
C VAL A 748 -33.77 -2.62 32.84
N ILE A 749 -34.59 -2.38 31.81
CA ILE A 749 -35.28 -1.11 31.59
C ILE A 749 -36.25 -0.81 32.74
N ASP A 750 -37.00 -1.81 33.22
CA ASP A 750 -37.89 -1.66 34.38
C ASP A 750 -37.13 -1.29 35.66
N LYS A 751 -36.05 -2.01 35.99
CA LYS A 751 -35.23 -1.71 37.18
C LYS A 751 -34.62 -0.31 37.14
N LEU A 752 -34.11 0.11 35.97
CA LEU A 752 -33.62 1.47 35.78
C LEU A 752 -34.72 2.51 35.87
N SER A 753 -35.93 2.21 35.37
CA SER A 753 -37.09 3.09 35.47
C SER A 753 -37.50 3.30 36.92
N ALA A 754 -37.53 2.24 37.73
CA ALA A 754 -37.78 2.33 39.17
C ALA A 754 -36.72 3.17 39.88
N PHE A 755 -35.43 2.96 39.58
CA PHE A 755 -34.34 3.79 40.08
C PHE A 755 -34.49 5.26 39.67
N ALA A 756 -34.84 5.51 38.40
CA ALA A 756 -35.02 6.86 37.88
C ALA A 756 -36.16 7.59 38.61
N GLN A 757 -37.27 6.89 38.87
CA GLN A 757 -38.40 7.41 39.64
C GLN A 757 -38.04 7.71 41.09
N GLN A 758 -37.32 6.79 41.75
CA GLN A 758 -36.87 6.97 43.14
C GLN A 758 -36.03 8.23 43.32
N TYR A 759 -35.13 8.53 42.37
CA TYR A 759 -34.19 9.64 42.46
C TYR A 759 -34.51 10.80 41.49
N LYS A 760 -35.77 10.92 41.05
CA LYS A 760 -36.19 11.93 40.07
C LYS A 760 -35.99 13.36 40.57
N ASP A 761 -36.06 13.57 41.89
CA ASP A 761 -35.99 14.86 42.56
C ASP A 761 -34.61 15.16 43.18
N LEU A 762 -33.66 14.22 43.16
CA LEU A 762 -32.34 14.39 43.79
C LEU A 762 -31.39 15.19 42.87
N PRO A 763 -31.08 16.48 43.16
CA PRO A 763 -30.20 17.28 42.33
C PRO A 763 -28.77 16.72 42.34
N CYS A 764 -28.13 16.68 41.18
CA CYS A 764 -26.73 16.36 41.05
C CYS A 764 -26.08 17.23 39.98
N LEU A 765 -24.75 17.29 40.02
CA LEU A 765 -23.98 18.08 39.07
C LEU A 765 -24.17 17.54 37.65
N GLY A 766 -24.54 18.39 36.69
CA GLY A 766 -24.50 18.04 35.28
C GLY A 766 -23.06 18.03 34.78
N PHE A 767 -22.76 17.21 33.76
CA PHE A 767 -21.42 17.16 33.18
C PHE A 767 -21.48 17.30 31.66
N THR A 768 -20.76 18.29 31.14
CA THR A 768 -20.42 18.38 29.71
C THR A 768 -18.90 18.46 29.58
N HIS A 769 -18.31 17.67 28.67
CA HIS A 769 -16.84 17.54 28.54
C HIS A 769 -16.13 17.06 29.82
N GLY A 770 -16.84 16.36 30.71
CA GLY A 770 -16.34 15.99 32.04
C GLY A 770 -16.17 17.18 33.00
N GLN A 771 -16.72 18.36 32.67
CA GLN A 771 -16.68 19.56 33.51
C GLN A 771 -18.05 19.81 34.17
N PRO A 772 -18.07 20.39 35.38
CA PRO A 772 -19.28 20.88 36.04
C PRO A 772 -20.15 21.75 35.11
N ALA A 773 -21.43 21.40 34.99
CA ALA A 773 -22.45 22.13 34.23
C ALA A 773 -23.74 22.24 35.04
N GLN A 774 -24.75 22.93 34.48
CA GLN A 774 -26.06 23.13 35.12
C GLN A 774 -26.61 21.84 35.73
N LEU A 775 -27.24 21.97 36.90
CA LEU A 775 -27.71 20.82 37.65
C LEU A 775 -28.74 20.01 36.88
N VAL A 776 -28.69 18.70 37.08
CA VAL A 776 -29.71 17.74 36.64
C VAL A 776 -30.18 16.97 37.87
N THR A 777 -30.95 15.89 37.68
CA THR A 777 -31.22 14.95 38.77
C THR A 777 -30.65 13.57 38.45
N VAL A 778 -30.35 12.80 39.50
CA VAL A 778 -29.85 11.42 39.36
C VAL A 778 -30.84 10.59 38.53
N GLY A 779 -32.14 10.75 38.80
CA GLY A 779 -33.17 10.06 38.01
C GLY A 779 -33.22 10.50 36.55
N LYS A 780 -33.06 11.80 36.26
CA LYS A 780 -33.00 12.29 34.87
C LYS A 780 -31.78 11.76 34.12
N ARG A 781 -30.63 11.61 34.79
CA ARG A 781 -29.45 10.96 34.20
C ARG A 781 -29.75 9.50 33.84
N ALA A 782 -30.39 8.74 34.73
CA ALA A 782 -30.79 7.36 34.44
C ALA A 782 -31.74 7.26 33.23
N CYS A 783 -32.63 8.23 33.03
CA CYS A 783 -33.48 8.27 31.82
C CYS A 783 -32.70 8.37 30.51
N LEU A 784 -31.49 8.95 30.49
CA LEU A 784 -30.65 8.95 29.29
C LEU A 784 -30.22 7.53 28.91
N TRP A 785 -29.92 6.69 29.91
CA TRP A 785 -29.58 5.28 29.70
C TRP A 785 -30.79 4.46 29.25
N ILE A 786 -31.94 4.69 29.89
CA ILE A 786 -33.19 4.02 29.53
C ILE A 786 -33.59 4.33 28.08
N GLN A 787 -33.42 5.58 27.64
CA GLN A 787 -33.76 5.98 26.28
C GLN A 787 -32.98 5.18 25.22
N ASP A 788 -31.68 4.98 25.42
CA ASP A 788 -30.86 4.14 24.52
C ASP A 788 -31.33 2.68 24.55
N LEU A 789 -31.58 2.13 25.74
CA LEU A 789 -32.06 0.76 25.90
C LEU A 789 -33.43 0.51 25.27
N LEU A 790 -34.32 1.51 25.25
CA LEU A 790 -35.59 1.43 24.49
C LEU A 790 -35.36 1.36 22.98
N MET A 791 -34.35 2.06 22.47
CA MET A 791 -33.98 1.98 21.05
C MET A 791 -33.40 0.59 20.73
N ASP A 792 -32.59 0.03 21.63
CA ASP A 792 -32.07 -1.32 21.50
C ASP A 792 -33.20 -2.36 21.56
N LEU A 793 -34.15 -2.23 22.51
CA LEU A 793 -35.32 -3.12 22.61
C LEU A 793 -36.09 -3.14 21.29
N ARG A 794 -36.43 -1.97 20.76
CA ARG A 794 -37.10 -1.84 19.46
C ARG A 794 -36.29 -2.50 18.33
N ASN A 795 -34.97 -2.32 18.32
CA ASN A 795 -34.12 -2.87 17.27
C ASN A 795 -34.04 -4.41 17.35
N LEU A 796 -33.99 -4.98 18.55
CA LEU A 796 -33.98 -6.42 18.80
C LEU A 796 -35.34 -7.05 18.45
N GLU A 797 -36.44 -6.41 18.85
CA GLU A 797 -37.81 -6.83 18.48
C GLU A 797 -37.97 -6.86 16.96
N ARG A 798 -37.60 -5.77 16.29
CA ARG A 798 -37.64 -5.70 14.83
C ARG A 798 -36.76 -6.79 14.19
N ALA A 799 -35.54 -6.98 14.69
CA ALA A 799 -34.65 -8.01 14.17
C ALA A 799 -35.22 -9.43 14.34
N ARG A 800 -35.98 -9.70 15.42
CA ARG A 800 -36.68 -10.97 15.62
C ARG A 800 -37.88 -11.10 14.68
N ASP A 801 -38.74 -10.08 14.63
CA ASP A 801 -40.02 -10.11 13.92
C ASP A 801 -39.85 -10.12 12.40
N ASP A 802 -38.77 -9.51 11.89
CA ASP A 802 -38.43 -9.51 10.48
C ASP A 802 -37.80 -10.85 10.02
N LEU A 803 -37.46 -11.77 10.93
CA LEU A 803 -36.87 -13.07 10.56
C LEU A 803 -37.89 -13.92 9.80
N ARG A 804 -37.50 -14.33 8.59
CA ARG A 804 -38.24 -15.29 7.77
C ARG A 804 -37.49 -16.60 7.71
N PHE A 805 -38.24 -17.69 7.60
CA PHE A 805 -37.67 -19.02 7.44
C PHE A 805 -37.01 -19.19 6.08
N ARG A 806 -35.98 -20.03 5.95
CA ARG A 806 -35.46 -20.41 4.63
C ARG A 806 -36.45 -21.36 3.95
N GLY A 807 -36.92 -22.35 4.70
CA GLY A 807 -37.84 -23.36 4.21
C GLY A 807 -37.17 -24.42 3.33
N VAL A 808 -37.95 -24.97 2.40
CA VAL A 808 -37.65 -26.10 1.54
C VAL A 808 -37.33 -25.59 0.13
N LYS A 809 -36.05 -25.30 -0.14
CA LYS A 809 -35.61 -24.55 -1.34
C LYS A 809 -34.73 -25.30 -2.34
N GLY A 810 -34.34 -26.54 -2.03
CA GLY A 810 -33.39 -27.31 -2.83
C GLY A 810 -31.98 -26.70 -2.83
N THR A 811 -31.13 -27.14 -3.76
CA THR A 811 -29.69 -26.82 -3.80
C THR A 811 -29.35 -25.40 -4.23
N THR A 812 -30.13 -24.78 -5.11
CA THR A 812 -29.85 -23.43 -5.65
C THR A 812 -31.02 -22.46 -5.45
N GLY A 813 -31.99 -22.81 -4.60
CA GLY A 813 -33.16 -21.97 -4.34
C GLY A 813 -34.36 -22.23 -5.24
N THR A 814 -34.20 -23.08 -6.27
CA THR A 814 -35.22 -23.31 -7.32
C THR A 814 -36.19 -24.45 -7.01
N GLN A 815 -36.00 -25.18 -5.92
CA GLN A 815 -36.83 -26.33 -5.52
C GLN A 815 -36.89 -27.49 -6.54
N ALA A 816 -36.00 -27.53 -7.53
CA ALA A 816 -36.06 -28.50 -8.64
C ALA A 816 -36.10 -29.97 -8.19
N SER A 817 -35.37 -30.31 -7.13
CA SER A 817 -35.38 -31.66 -6.55
C SER A 817 -36.75 -32.06 -6.01
N PHE A 818 -37.43 -31.15 -5.31
CA PHE A 818 -38.77 -31.38 -4.79
C PHE A 818 -39.81 -31.41 -5.91
N LEU A 819 -39.68 -30.55 -6.91
CA LEU A 819 -40.54 -30.57 -8.10
C LEU A 819 -40.45 -31.92 -8.83
N GLN A 820 -39.25 -32.51 -8.90
CA GLN A 820 -39.05 -33.84 -9.47
C GLN A 820 -39.68 -34.94 -8.61
N ILE A 821 -39.57 -34.84 -7.28
CA ILE A 821 -40.17 -35.80 -6.35
C ILE A 821 -41.72 -35.79 -6.43
N PHE A 822 -42.31 -34.64 -6.75
CA PHE A 822 -43.75 -34.49 -6.95
C PHE A 822 -44.17 -34.49 -8.43
N ASP A 823 -43.41 -35.13 -9.32
CA ASP A 823 -43.75 -35.33 -10.73
C ASP A 823 -44.15 -34.04 -11.49
N GLY A 824 -43.57 -32.89 -11.13
CA GLY A 824 -43.87 -31.59 -11.75
C GLY A 824 -45.02 -30.81 -11.11
N ASP A 825 -45.58 -31.26 -9.98
CA ASP A 825 -46.65 -30.55 -9.28
C ASP A 825 -46.11 -29.38 -8.43
N HIS A 826 -46.23 -28.17 -8.99
CA HIS A 826 -45.81 -26.93 -8.33
C HIS A 826 -46.60 -26.64 -7.03
N SER A 827 -47.88 -27.00 -6.96
CA SER A 827 -48.72 -26.68 -5.79
C SER A 827 -48.27 -27.47 -4.57
N LYS A 828 -47.88 -28.75 -4.75
CA LYS A 828 -47.33 -29.55 -3.66
C LYS A 828 -45.98 -29.04 -3.16
N VAL A 829 -45.14 -28.53 -4.05
CA VAL A 829 -43.85 -27.93 -3.66
C VAL A 829 -44.06 -26.69 -2.79
N GLU A 830 -45.00 -25.81 -3.15
CA GLU A 830 -45.36 -24.64 -2.34
C GLU A 830 -45.95 -25.06 -0.98
N GLN A 831 -46.90 -26.02 -0.97
CA GLN A 831 -47.49 -26.55 0.27
C GLN A 831 -46.45 -27.20 1.18
N LEU A 832 -45.45 -27.92 0.63
CA LEU A 832 -44.38 -28.52 1.42
C LEU A 832 -43.59 -27.45 2.18
N ASP A 833 -43.27 -26.33 1.50
CA ASP A 833 -42.56 -25.21 2.10
C ASP A 833 -43.39 -24.54 3.21
N GLU A 834 -44.68 -24.32 2.96
CA GLU A 834 -45.63 -23.74 3.94
C GLU A 834 -45.78 -24.62 5.19
N LEU A 835 -46.00 -25.93 5.02
CA LEU A 835 -46.18 -26.89 6.12
C LEU A 835 -44.95 -26.94 7.02
N VAL A 836 -43.75 -27.05 6.44
CA VAL A 836 -42.51 -27.10 7.22
C VAL A 836 -42.26 -25.75 7.93
N THR A 837 -42.56 -24.63 7.27
CA THR A 837 -42.45 -23.29 7.86
C THR A 837 -43.36 -23.11 9.07
N GLN A 838 -44.61 -23.55 8.96
CA GLN A 838 -45.58 -23.52 10.05
C GLN A 838 -45.14 -24.43 11.21
N LYS A 839 -44.67 -25.66 10.92
CA LYS A 839 -44.13 -26.58 11.94
C LYS A 839 -42.92 -26.00 12.67
N ALA A 840 -42.11 -25.18 12.00
CA ALA A 840 -40.96 -24.49 12.59
C ALA A 840 -41.33 -23.24 13.41
N GLY A 841 -42.60 -22.82 13.39
CA GLY A 841 -43.09 -21.65 14.13
C GLY A 841 -42.65 -20.31 13.53
N PHE A 842 -42.58 -20.22 12.20
CA PHE A 842 -42.36 -18.97 11.48
C PHE A 842 -43.63 -18.56 10.72
N ASP A 843 -43.92 -17.26 10.69
CA ASP A 843 -45.09 -16.73 9.98
C ASP A 843 -44.93 -16.79 8.45
N SER A 844 -43.68 -16.73 7.96
CA SER A 844 -43.40 -16.84 6.54
C SER A 844 -41.99 -17.35 6.25
N ALA A 845 -41.81 -17.94 5.06
CA ALA A 845 -40.51 -18.29 4.49
C ALA A 845 -40.15 -17.34 3.36
N PHE A 846 -38.86 -17.20 3.05
CA PHE A 846 -38.40 -16.49 1.85
C PHE A 846 -38.97 -17.13 0.59
N ILE A 847 -39.49 -16.33 -0.34
CA ILE A 847 -39.89 -16.82 -1.67
C ILE A 847 -38.63 -17.03 -2.51
N ILE A 848 -37.80 -15.98 -2.58
CA ILE A 848 -36.52 -15.99 -3.28
C ILE A 848 -35.41 -16.28 -2.29
N SER A 849 -34.73 -17.40 -2.47
CA SER A 849 -33.49 -17.71 -1.80
C SER A 849 -32.46 -18.18 -2.82
N SER A 850 -31.20 -18.16 -2.42
CA SER A 850 -30.17 -18.91 -3.12
C SER A 850 -30.12 -20.33 -2.55
N GLN A 851 -28.93 -20.94 -2.43
CA GLN A 851 -28.78 -22.14 -1.60
C GLN A 851 -29.09 -21.86 -0.12
N THR A 852 -28.86 -20.64 0.37
CA THR A 852 -29.03 -20.21 1.77
C THR A 852 -30.13 -19.17 1.92
N TYR A 853 -30.53 -18.87 3.16
CA TYR A 853 -31.13 -17.54 3.39
C TYR A 853 -30.06 -16.46 3.12
N SER A 854 -30.50 -15.24 2.83
CA SER A 854 -29.55 -14.14 2.58
C SER A 854 -28.76 -13.82 3.84
N ARG A 855 -27.42 -13.89 3.79
CA ARG A 855 -26.54 -13.54 4.93
C ARG A 855 -26.66 -12.09 5.39
N LYS A 856 -27.42 -11.26 4.66
CA LYS A 856 -27.87 -9.95 5.13
C LYS A 856 -28.67 -10.02 6.45
N ILE A 857 -29.39 -11.12 6.70
CA ILE A 857 -30.09 -11.33 7.97
C ILE A 857 -29.09 -11.38 9.14
N ASP A 858 -27.93 -11.99 8.96
CA ASP A 858 -26.88 -12.03 9.99
C ASP A 858 -26.35 -10.62 10.29
N VAL A 859 -26.32 -9.74 9.27
CA VAL A 859 -25.97 -8.32 9.42
C VAL A 859 -27.03 -7.56 10.22
N ASP A 860 -28.30 -7.75 9.89
CA ASP A 860 -29.40 -7.01 10.52
C ASP A 860 -29.56 -7.39 12.00
N VAL A 861 -29.39 -8.68 12.33
CA VAL A 861 -29.34 -9.17 13.72
C VAL A 861 -28.06 -8.73 14.42
N GLY A 862 -26.90 -8.92 13.78
CA GLY A 862 -25.60 -8.57 14.35
C GLY A 862 -25.51 -7.09 14.71
N ASN A 863 -25.96 -6.20 13.85
CA ASN A 863 -25.95 -4.75 14.11
C ASN A 863 -26.88 -4.34 15.25
N ALA A 864 -28.03 -5.00 15.42
CA ALA A 864 -28.94 -4.74 16.55
C ALA A 864 -28.25 -5.09 17.89
N LEU A 865 -27.58 -6.24 17.95
CA LEU A 865 -26.82 -6.65 19.13
C LEU A 865 -25.55 -5.79 19.34
N GLY A 866 -24.88 -5.39 18.26
CA GLY A 866 -23.71 -4.52 18.31
C GLY A 866 -24.03 -3.13 18.86
N SER A 867 -25.16 -2.54 18.43
CA SER A 867 -25.70 -1.29 18.99
C SER A 867 -25.90 -1.39 20.50
N PHE A 868 -26.52 -2.48 20.96
CA PHE A 868 -26.69 -2.75 22.38
C PHE A 868 -25.36 -2.87 23.12
N GLY A 869 -24.32 -3.43 22.50
CA GLY A 869 -22.95 -3.44 23.02
C GLY A 869 -22.39 -2.04 23.27
N SER A 870 -22.61 -1.10 22.35
CA SER A 870 -22.23 0.31 22.53
C SER A 870 -22.99 0.97 23.69
N THR A 871 -24.29 0.71 23.82
CA THR A 871 -25.09 1.17 24.96
C THR A 871 -24.54 0.65 26.29
N CYS A 872 -24.19 -0.64 26.35
CA CYS A 872 -23.56 -1.26 27.53
C CYS A 872 -22.25 -0.57 27.92
N GLU A 873 -21.39 -0.28 26.95
CA GLU A 873 -20.12 0.41 27.20
C GLU A 873 -20.34 1.83 27.72
N ARG A 874 -21.27 2.58 27.12
CA ARG A 874 -21.64 3.94 27.57
C ARG A 874 -22.14 3.93 29.01
N ILE A 875 -23.13 3.09 29.33
CA ILE A 875 -23.70 3.00 30.68
C ILE A 875 -22.63 2.59 31.69
N GLY A 876 -21.83 1.58 31.37
CA GLY A 876 -20.74 1.13 32.24
C GLY A 876 -19.70 2.22 32.49
N ILE A 877 -19.36 3.04 31.48
CA ILE A 877 -18.43 4.16 31.61
C ILE A 877 -19.01 5.24 32.55
N ASP A 878 -20.28 5.60 32.39
CA ASP A 878 -20.91 6.61 33.25
C ASP A 878 -20.91 6.14 34.72
N ILE A 879 -21.27 4.87 34.99
CA ILE A 879 -21.26 4.30 36.34
C ILE A 879 -19.85 4.31 36.93
N ARG A 880 -18.82 3.98 36.15
CA ARG A 880 -17.42 4.02 36.59
C ARG A 880 -16.97 5.44 36.96
N HIS A 881 -17.38 6.44 36.19
CA HIS A 881 -17.11 7.84 36.54
C HIS A 881 -17.85 8.24 37.82
N LEU A 882 -19.13 7.87 37.97
CA LEU A 882 -19.90 8.15 39.19
C LEU A 882 -19.29 7.48 40.43
N ALA A 883 -18.70 6.29 40.28
CA ALA A 883 -17.97 5.60 41.35
C ALA A 883 -16.66 6.31 41.71
N MET A 884 -15.88 6.75 40.71
CA MET A 884 -14.69 7.60 40.93
C MET A 884 -15.05 8.88 41.69
N LEU A 885 -16.22 9.44 41.35
CA LEU A 885 -16.82 10.61 41.96
C LEU A 885 -17.47 10.33 43.33
N LYS A 886 -17.59 9.06 43.74
CA LYS A 886 -18.25 8.58 44.97
C LYS A 886 -19.73 8.99 45.10
N GLU A 887 -20.38 9.25 43.97
CA GLU A 887 -21.81 9.62 43.94
C GLU A 887 -22.72 8.40 43.85
N VAL A 888 -22.31 7.42 43.03
CA VAL A 888 -23.02 6.16 42.82
C VAL A 888 -22.01 5.03 42.74
N GLU A 889 -22.25 3.93 43.44
CA GLU A 889 -21.47 2.69 43.34
C GLU A 889 -22.34 1.54 42.83
N GLU A 890 -21.69 0.58 42.17
CA GLU A 890 -22.31 -0.71 41.84
C GLU A 890 -22.47 -1.57 43.11
N PRO A 891 -23.34 -2.60 43.10
CA PRO A 891 -23.50 -3.50 44.23
C PRO A 891 -22.20 -4.21 44.59
N PHE A 892 -21.98 -4.37 45.90
CA PHE A 892 -20.79 -4.99 46.47
C PHE A 892 -21.20 -6.08 47.46
N GLU A 893 -20.86 -7.34 47.19
CA GLU A 893 -21.23 -8.44 48.09
C GLU A 893 -20.52 -8.32 49.44
N LYS A 894 -21.12 -8.87 50.49
CA LYS A 894 -20.58 -8.83 51.86
C LYS A 894 -19.15 -9.37 51.94
N ASP A 895 -18.85 -10.44 51.21
CA ASP A 895 -17.55 -11.11 51.20
C ASP A 895 -16.70 -10.78 49.96
N GLN A 896 -17.12 -9.80 49.14
CA GLN A 896 -16.38 -9.39 47.95
C GLN A 896 -15.07 -8.69 48.35
N ILE A 897 -13.95 -9.10 47.75
CA ILE A 897 -12.65 -8.46 47.92
C ILE A 897 -12.39 -7.57 46.70
N GLY A 898 -12.31 -6.26 46.91
CA GLY A 898 -12.10 -5.30 45.82
C GLY A 898 -10.64 -5.21 45.33
N SER A 899 -9.66 -5.51 46.18
CA SER A 899 -8.23 -5.53 45.83
C SER A 899 -7.48 -6.53 46.71
N SER A 900 -6.53 -7.28 46.12
CA SER A 900 -5.67 -8.22 46.84
C SER A 900 -4.71 -7.54 47.84
N ALA A 901 -4.41 -6.25 47.66
CA ALA A 901 -3.44 -5.51 48.48
C ALA A 901 -4.07 -4.39 49.32
N MET A 902 -5.18 -3.79 48.87
CA MET A 902 -5.79 -2.62 49.53
C MET A 902 -7.19 -2.95 50.05
N ALA A 903 -7.30 -3.28 51.34
CA ALA A 903 -8.55 -3.72 51.96
C ALA A 903 -9.70 -2.70 51.90
N TYR A 904 -9.39 -1.39 51.82
CA TYR A 904 -10.40 -0.33 51.75
C TYR A 904 -10.93 -0.07 50.32
N LYS A 905 -10.30 -0.64 49.29
CA LYS A 905 -10.54 -0.26 47.90
C LYS A 905 -11.72 -1.04 47.31
N ARG A 906 -12.76 -0.32 46.90
CA ARG A 906 -13.90 -0.84 46.11
C ARG A 906 -13.76 -0.38 44.67
N ASN A 907 -13.84 -1.31 43.72
CA ASN A 907 -13.71 -1.05 42.29
C ASN A 907 -15.04 -1.37 41.59
N PRO A 908 -15.43 -0.61 40.56
CA PRO A 908 -16.62 -0.89 39.75
C PRO A 908 -16.36 -2.02 38.74
N MET A 909 -15.97 -3.20 39.24
CA MET A 909 -15.49 -4.33 38.43
C MET A 909 -16.57 -4.97 37.55
N ARG A 910 -17.84 -4.92 37.96
CA ARG A 910 -18.99 -5.41 37.17
C ARG A 910 -19.23 -4.48 36.00
N SER A 911 -19.19 -3.17 36.24
CA SER A 911 -19.31 -2.13 35.21
C SER A 911 -18.11 -2.14 34.26
N GLU A 912 -16.90 -2.40 34.75
CA GLU A 912 -15.71 -2.59 33.91
C GLU A 912 -15.82 -3.83 33.02
N ARG A 913 -16.33 -4.94 33.57
CA ARG A 913 -16.61 -6.15 32.79
C ARG A 913 -17.69 -5.90 31.74
N LEU A 914 -18.75 -5.16 32.10
CA LEU A 914 -19.79 -4.74 31.17
C LEU A 914 -19.21 -3.93 30.00
N CYS A 915 -18.34 -2.94 30.27
CA CYS A 915 -17.65 -2.21 29.20
C CYS A 915 -16.78 -3.14 28.34
N SER A 916 -16.09 -4.11 28.94
CA SER A 916 -15.23 -5.03 28.20
C SER A 916 -16.01 -5.94 27.27
N LEU A 917 -17.12 -6.52 27.74
CA LEU A 917 -17.98 -7.40 26.95
C LEU A 917 -18.81 -6.61 25.94
N GLY A 918 -19.31 -5.43 26.31
CA GLY A 918 -19.99 -4.51 25.38
C GLY A 918 -19.08 -4.09 24.22
N ARG A 919 -17.79 -3.85 24.50
CA ARG A 919 -16.80 -3.55 23.46
C ARG A 919 -16.51 -4.74 22.55
N HIS A 920 -16.48 -5.97 23.07
CA HIS A 920 -16.39 -7.16 22.22
C HIS A 920 -17.62 -7.24 21.31
N LEU A 921 -18.81 -7.13 21.91
CA LEU A 921 -20.09 -7.24 21.22
C LEU A 921 -20.25 -6.21 20.10
N GLN A 922 -19.89 -4.94 20.30
CA GLN A 922 -20.03 -3.91 19.25
C GLN A 922 -19.09 -4.11 18.04
N ASN A 923 -18.03 -4.91 18.19
CA ASN A 923 -17.07 -5.15 17.10
C ASN A 923 -17.38 -6.43 16.29
N LEU A 924 -18.12 -7.38 16.86
CA LEU A 924 -18.52 -8.63 16.19
C LEU A 924 -19.34 -8.46 14.89
N PRO A 925 -20.21 -7.43 14.70
CA PRO A 925 -21.02 -7.30 13.49
C PRO A 925 -20.21 -7.14 12.20
N LYS A 926 -18.93 -6.74 12.32
CA LYS A 926 -18.01 -6.63 11.18
C LYS A 926 -17.85 -7.95 10.44
N ASP A 927 -17.84 -9.08 11.16
CA ASP A 927 -17.74 -10.42 10.57
C ASP A 927 -18.94 -10.70 9.65
N ALA A 928 -20.15 -10.35 10.08
CA ALA A 928 -21.36 -10.53 9.29
C ALA A 928 -21.37 -9.61 8.05
N LEU A 929 -20.93 -8.35 8.20
CA LEU A 929 -20.84 -7.38 7.11
C LEU A 929 -19.90 -7.87 6.01
N ASP A 930 -18.69 -8.30 6.38
CA ASP A 930 -17.69 -8.77 5.42
C ASP A 930 -18.14 -10.08 4.76
N THR A 931 -18.68 -11.01 5.56
CA THR A 931 -19.20 -12.29 5.07
C THR A 931 -20.30 -12.10 4.04
N TYR A 932 -21.28 -11.21 4.31
CA TYR A 932 -22.34 -10.92 3.37
C TYR A 932 -21.80 -10.32 2.07
N SER A 933 -20.86 -9.37 2.16
CA SER A 933 -20.29 -8.71 0.97
C SER A 933 -19.50 -9.66 0.06
N ALA A 934 -18.93 -10.72 0.63
CA ALA A 934 -18.09 -11.69 -0.06
C ALA A 934 -18.86 -12.91 -0.62
N GLN A 935 -20.17 -13.04 -0.36
CA GLN A 935 -20.94 -14.17 -0.89
C GLN A 935 -21.01 -14.14 -2.42
N TRP A 936 -20.56 -15.24 -3.05
CA TRP A 936 -20.57 -15.36 -4.51
C TRP A 936 -21.81 -16.08 -5.02
N PHE A 937 -22.54 -15.42 -5.93
CA PHE A 937 -23.71 -15.96 -6.63
C PHE A 937 -24.69 -16.65 -5.67
N GLU A 938 -25.02 -17.93 -5.91
CA GLU A 938 -25.98 -18.65 -5.08
C GLU A 938 -25.41 -19.13 -3.74
N ARG A 939 -24.07 -19.26 -3.58
CA ARG A 939 -23.38 -19.59 -2.32
C ARG A 939 -21.86 -19.73 -2.50
N SER A 940 -21.11 -19.21 -1.54
CA SER A 940 -19.74 -19.65 -1.21
C SER A 940 -19.66 -20.09 0.26
N LEU A 941 -18.84 -21.11 0.56
CA LEU A 941 -18.82 -21.81 1.88
C LEU A 941 -17.93 -21.12 2.93
N ASP A 942 -17.26 -20.03 2.57
CA ASP A 942 -16.41 -19.22 3.44
C ASP A 942 -17.17 -18.58 4.61
N ASP A 943 -18.49 -18.46 4.52
CA ASP A 943 -19.35 -18.04 5.63
C ASP A 943 -19.48 -19.08 6.76
N SER A 944 -19.27 -20.37 6.48
CA SER A 944 -19.64 -21.45 7.39
C SER A 944 -18.82 -21.42 8.68
N ALA A 945 -17.50 -21.25 8.56
CA ALA A 945 -16.61 -21.28 9.71
C ALA A 945 -16.79 -20.03 10.59
N ILE A 946 -16.84 -18.84 9.98
CA ILE A 946 -16.95 -17.58 10.72
C ILE A 946 -18.29 -17.46 11.43
N ARG A 947 -19.41 -17.89 10.81
CA ARG A 947 -20.74 -17.89 11.45
C ARG A 947 -20.84 -18.82 12.65
N ARG A 948 -20.08 -19.92 12.67
CA ARG A 948 -20.00 -20.83 13.84
C ARG A 948 -19.29 -20.19 15.05
N ILE A 949 -18.54 -19.12 14.82
CA ILE A 949 -17.84 -18.35 15.86
C ILE A 949 -18.68 -17.13 16.23
N SER A 950 -18.94 -16.25 15.26
CA SER A 950 -19.49 -14.92 15.50
C SER A 950 -20.94 -14.95 15.97
N ILE A 951 -21.80 -15.82 15.43
CA ILE A 951 -23.21 -15.89 15.82
C ILE A 951 -23.34 -16.30 17.30
N PRO A 952 -22.80 -17.45 17.76
CA PRO A 952 -22.86 -17.76 19.19
C PRO A 952 -22.24 -16.68 20.08
N GLU A 953 -21.11 -16.10 19.68
CA GLU A 953 -20.46 -15.07 20.48
C GLU A 953 -21.25 -13.76 20.58
N LEU A 954 -22.00 -13.36 19.54
CA LEU A 954 -22.91 -12.22 19.56
C LEU A 954 -23.95 -12.39 20.69
N TYR A 955 -24.63 -13.53 20.71
CA TYR A 955 -25.69 -13.81 21.67
C TYR A 955 -25.16 -14.05 23.09
N LEU A 956 -24.08 -14.83 23.24
CA LEU A 956 -23.48 -15.09 24.55
C LEU A 956 -22.92 -13.81 25.19
N SER A 957 -22.36 -12.90 24.39
CA SER A 957 -21.86 -11.61 24.89
C SER A 957 -23.00 -10.67 25.27
N ALA A 958 -24.07 -10.60 24.46
CA ALA A 958 -25.26 -9.81 24.78
C ALA A 958 -25.94 -10.32 26.05
N ASP A 959 -26.07 -11.63 26.19
CA ASP A 959 -26.64 -12.28 27.37
C ASP A 959 -25.84 -11.95 28.63
N ALA A 960 -24.51 -12.10 28.57
CA ALA A 960 -23.63 -11.74 29.68
C ALA A 960 -23.72 -10.24 30.05
N CYS A 961 -23.85 -9.36 29.07
CA CYS A 961 -24.05 -7.92 29.32
C CYS A 961 -25.39 -7.65 30.01
N LEU A 962 -26.47 -8.33 29.62
CA LEU A 962 -27.78 -8.21 30.27
C LEU A 962 -27.79 -8.74 31.70
N ILE A 963 -27.10 -9.86 31.96
CA ILE A 963 -26.91 -10.38 33.32
C ILE A 963 -26.19 -9.35 34.20
N LEU A 964 -25.11 -8.76 33.69
CA LEU A 964 -24.34 -7.73 34.40
C LEU A 964 -25.19 -6.46 34.62
N LEU A 965 -25.89 -5.98 33.60
CA LEU A 965 -26.75 -4.82 33.72
C LEU A 965 -27.87 -5.06 34.73
N ASN A 966 -28.58 -6.17 34.65
CA ASN A 966 -29.64 -6.52 35.61
C ASN A 966 -29.10 -6.54 37.04
N ASN A 967 -27.94 -7.16 37.25
CA ASN A 967 -27.31 -7.24 38.55
C ASN A 967 -26.91 -5.84 39.08
N VAL A 968 -26.26 -5.02 38.25
CA VAL A 968 -25.82 -3.68 38.64
C VAL A 968 -27.01 -2.75 38.91
N THR A 969 -28.01 -2.74 38.03
CA THR A 969 -29.16 -1.83 38.15
C THR A 969 -30.12 -2.22 39.27
N SER A 970 -30.13 -3.49 39.67
CA SER A 970 -30.88 -3.95 40.85
C SER A 970 -30.24 -3.51 42.18
N GLY A 971 -28.95 -3.14 42.18
CA GLY A 971 -28.16 -2.97 43.39
C GLY A 971 -27.40 -1.66 43.50
N PHE A 972 -27.81 -0.61 42.77
CA PHE A 972 -27.16 0.70 42.86
C PHE A 972 -27.18 1.25 44.28
N VAL A 973 -26.04 1.79 44.71
CA VAL A 973 -25.90 2.53 45.96
C VAL A 973 -25.64 4.00 45.62
N VAL A 974 -26.53 4.89 46.04
CA VAL A 974 -26.40 6.34 45.82
C VAL A 974 -25.97 7.00 47.13
N TYR A 975 -25.11 8.01 47.06
CA TYR A 975 -24.61 8.76 48.21
C TYR A 975 -25.05 10.24 48.17
N PRO A 976 -26.29 10.57 48.60
CA PRO A 976 -26.84 11.92 48.51
C PRO A 976 -25.99 13.01 49.16
N GLU A 977 -25.34 12.73 50.29
CA GLU A 977 -24.50 13.73 50.98
C GLU A 977 -23.22 14.07 50.22
N VAL A 978 -22.63 13.09 49.50
CA VAL A 978 -21.47 13.35 48.63
C VAL A 978 -21.89 14.18 47.43
N ILE A 979 -23.04 13.84 46.83
CA ILE A 979 -23.63 14.60 45.72
C ILE A 979 -23.89 16.04 46.17
N LYS A 980 -24.56 16.23 47.32
CA LYS A 980 -24.87 17.54 47.88
C LYS A 980 -23.61 18.37 48.12
N ARG A 981 -22.55 17.77 48.70
CA ARG A 981 -21.27 18.46 48.89
C ARG A 981 -20.71 18.97 47.56
N ARG A 982 -20.62 18.12 46.54
CA ARG A 982 -20.08 18.54 45.23
C ARG A 982 -20.94 19.59 44.54
N VAL A 983 -22.26 19.48 44.66
CA VAL A 983 -23.18 20.52 44.19
C VAL A 983 -22.85 21.84 44.88
N ASN A 984 -22.69 21.85 46.20
CA ASN A 984 -22.35 23.07 46.95
C ASN A 984 -20.98 23.67 46.57
N ASP A 985 -20.01 22.84 46.17
CA ASP A 985 -18.69 23.30 45.76
C ASP A 985 -18.75 24.10 44.43
N GLU A 986 -19.66 23.74 43.52
CA GLU A 986 -19.73 24.28 42.14
C GLU A 986 -20.91 25.25 41.91
N LEU A 987 -22.03 25.07 42.62
CA LEU A 987 -23.25 25.86 42.47
C LEU A 987 -23.03 27.39 42.62
N PRO A 988 -22.13 27.90 43.48
CA PRO A 988 -21.85 29.33 43.54
C PRO A 988 -21.48 29.95 42.19
N PHE A 989 -20.72 29.23 41.36
CA PHE A 989 -20.36 29.72 40.02
C PHE A 989 -21.57 29.71 39.07
N MET A 990 -22.43 28.69 39.18
CA MET A 990 -23.62 28.55 38.32
C MET A 990 -24.75 29.51 38.70
N ALA A 991 -24.81 29.91 39.98
CA ALA A 991 -25.80 30.83 40.52
C ALA A 991 -25.52 32.29 40.18
N THR A 992 -24.38 32.62 39.59
CA THR A 992 -23.98 33.99 39.25
C THR A 992 -25.05 34.75 38.47
N GLU A 993 -25.68 34.15 37.46
CA GLU A 993 -26.77 34.80 36.71
C GLU A 993 -28.00 35.08 37.59
N ASN A 994 -28.39 34.15 38.47
CA ASN A 994 -29.50 34.36 39.41
C ASN A 994 -29.21 35.50 40.39
N ILE A 995 -27.96 35.60 40.84
CA ILE A 995 -27.48 36.68 41.72
C ILE A 995 -27.51 38.03 40.97
N ILE A 996 -27.06 38.08 39.72
CA ILE A 996 -27.15 39.30 38.88
C ILE A 996 -28.62 39.73 38.71
N MET A 997 -29.51 38.79 38.40
CA MET A 997 -30.93 39.08 38.21
C MET A 997 -31.59 39.60 39.50
N ALA A 998 -31.21 39.06 40.66
CA ALA A 998 -31.67 39.57 41.96
C ALA A 998 -31.15 41.00 42.22
N CYS A 999 -29.89 41.30 41.88
CA CYS A 999 -29.32 42.64 42.00
C CYS A 999 -30.08 43.67 41.15
N VAL A 1000 -30.37 43.32 39.89
CA VAL A 1000 -31.16 44.17 38.97
C VAL A 1000 -32.56 44.42 39.52
N LYS A 1001 -33.21 43.39 40.07
CA LYS A 1001 -34.54 43.53 40.70
C LYS A 1001 -34.54 44.47 41.90
N LYS A 1002 -33.41 44.61 42.60
CA LYS A 1002 -33.21 45.57 43.71
C LYS A 1002 -32.77 46.97 43.22
N GLY A 1003 -32.73 47.20 41.91
CA GLY A 1003 -32.41 48.50 41.31
C GLY A 1003 -30.92 48.74 41.02
N LEU A 1004 -30.07 47.71 41.12
CA LEU A 1004 -28.65 47.81 40.74
C LEU A 1004 -28.46 47.67 39.22
N SER A 1005 -27.37 48.26 38.71
CA SER A 1005 -26.97 48.11 37.30
C SER A 1005 -26.57 46.67 36.99
N ARG A 1006 -27.13 46.09 35.92
CA ARG A 1006 -26.77 44.75 35.43
C ARG A 1006 -25.28 44.67 35.09
N GLN A 1007 -24.75 45.72 34.45
CA GLN A 1007 -23.38 45.73 33.97
C GLN A 1007 -22.39 45.76 35.14
N ASP A 1008 -22.69 46.56 36.17
CA ASP A 1008 -21.85 46.68 37.35
C ASP A 1008 -21.90 45.40 38.19
N ALA A 1009 -23.09 44.82 38.38
CA ALA A 1009 -23.26 43.55 39.09
C ALA A 1009 -22.52 42.40 38.39
N HIS A 1010 -22.56 42.35 37.06
CA HIS A 1010 -21.84 41.36 36.28
C HIS A 1010 -20.32 41.52 36.44
N GLU A 1011 -19.78 42.76 36.36
CA GLU A 1011 -18.34 42.98 36.47
C GLU A 1011 -17.80 42.66 37.87
N GLU A 1012 -18.52 43.06 38.93
CA GLU A 1012 -18.18 42.69 40.30
C GLU A 1012 -18.15 41.17 40.48
N ILE A 1013 -19.20 40.46 40.03
CA ILE A 1013 -19.26 39.00 40.12
C ILE A 1013 -18.15 38.34 39.30
N ARG A 1014 -17.82 38.86 38.11
CA ARG A 1014 -16.74 38.34 37.26
C ARG A 1014 -15.40 38.41 37.99
N VAL A 1015 -15.07 39.55 38.59
CA VAL A 1015 -13.82 39.74 39.35
C VAL A 1015 -13.76 38.79 40.53
N LEU A 1016 -14.83 38.69 41.32
CA LEU A 1016 -14.89 37.78 42.47
C LEU A 1016 -14.82 36.31 42.06
N SER A 1017 -15.48 35.94 40.95
CA SER A 1017 -15.45 34.58 40.41
C SER A 1017 -14.06 34.19 39.91
N HIS A 1018 -13.32 35.10 39.27
CA HIS A 1018 -11.92 34.85 38.91
C HIS A 1018 -11.04 34.64 40.14
N GLN A 1019 -11.23 35.43 41.19
CA GLN A 1019 -10.47 35.26 42.43
C GLN A 1019 -10.78 33.93 43.14
N ALA A 1020 -12.06 33.54 43.20
CA ALA A 1020 -12.47 32.26 43.76
C ALA A 1020 -11.96 31.08 42.91
N ALA A 1021 -12.03 31.18 41.58
CA ALA A 1021 -11.46 30.17 40.67
C ALA A 1021 -9.94 30.05 40.82
N ASP A 1022 -9.22 31.17 41.00
CA ASP A 1022 -7.79 31.18 41.33
C ASP A 1022 -7.53 30.51 42.69
N ASN A 1023 -8.37 30.74 43.70
CA ASN A 1023 -8.27 30.10 45.01
C ASN A 1023 -8.41 28.56 44.92
N VAL A 1024 -9.37 28.09 44.12
CA VAL A 1024 -9.57 26.66 43.86
C VAL A 1024 -8.39 26.07 43.09
N LYS A 1025 -8.01 26.69 41.96
CA LYS A 1025 -7.05 26.09 41.01
C LYS A 1025 -5.59 26.29 41.39
N LYS A 1026 -5.19 27.48 41.88
CA LYS A 1026 -3.80 27.78 42.23
C LYS A 1026 -3.44 27.41 43.67
N HIS A 1027 -4.43 27.40 44.57
CA HIS A 1027 -4.19 27.17 45.99
C HIS A 1027 -4.83 25.89 46.53
N GLY A 1028 -5.63 25.18 45.75
CA GLY A 1028 -6.25 23.90 46.15
C GLY A 1028 -7.22 24.05 47.33
N LYS A 1029 -7.83 25.23 47.48
CA LYS A 1029 -8.79 25.53 48.55
C LYS A 1029 -10.23 25.42 48.05
N ASP A 1030 -11.19 25.43 48.97
CA ASP A 1030 -12.61 25.43 48.64
C ASP A 1030 -13.02 26.72 47.90
N ASN A 1031 -14.14 26.64 47.18
CA ASN A 1031 -14.75 27.78 46.51
C ASN A 1031 -15.28 28.78 47.53
N ASP A 1032 -14.69 29.98 47.59
CA ASP A 1032 -15.02 31.05 48.54
C ASP A 1032 -15.80 32.21 47.90
N LEU A 1033 -16.43 31.99 46.73
CA LEU A 1033 -17.17 33.03 46.01
C LEU A 1033 -18.30 33.65 46.85
N LEU A 1034 -19.03 32.83 47.60
CA LEU A 1034 -20.14 33.33 48.42
C LEU A 1034 -19.65 34.18 49.59
N GLU A 1035 -18.55 33.78 50.24
CA GLU A 1035 -17.91 34.57 51.29
C GLU A 1035 -17.42 35.92 50.75
N ARG A 1036 -16.89 35.94 49.52
CA ARG A 1036 -16.49 37.18 48.85
C ARG A 1036 -17.69 38.08 48.57
N ILE A 1037 -18.78 37.54 48.00
CA ILE A 1037 -20.02 38.27 47.75
C ILE A 1037 -20.58 38.86 49.06
N ARG A 1038 -20.58 38.09 50.16
CA ARG A 1038 -21.06 38.56 51.47
C ARG A 1038 -20.22 39.70 52.07
N ARG A 1039 -18.96 39.84 51.69
CA ARG A 1039 -18.04 40.89 52.20
C ARG A 1039 -18.02 42.13 51.31
N THR A 1040 -18.46 42.02 50.07
CA THR A 1040 -18.48 43.13 49.12
C THR A 1040 -19.74 43.96 49.29
N GLU A 1041 -19.57 45.23 49.67
CA GLU A 1041 -20.65 46.17 50.00
C GLU A 1041 -21.71 46.31 48.88
N PHE A 1042 -21.29 46.18 47.61
CA PHE A 1042 -22.16 46.23 46.45
C PHE A 1042 -23.35 45.25 46.53
N PHE A 1043 -23.17 44.05 47.13
CA PHE A 1043 -24.21 43.02 47.20
C PHE A 1043 -25.11 43.09 48.44
N ASN A 1044 -24.94 44.10 49.31
CA ASN A 1044 -25.77 44.30 50.51
C ASN A 1044 -27.29 44.15 50.26
N PRO A 1045 -27.89 44.66 49.17
CA PRO A 1045 -29.33 44.57 48.93
C PRO A 1045 -29.89 43.15 48.72
N ILE A 1046 -29.03 42.16 48.42
CA ILE A 1046 -29.44 40.78 48.11
C ILE A 1046 -29.00 39.75 49.17
N LEU A 1047 -28.25 40.15 50.21
CA LEU A 1047 -27.68 39.21 51.19
C LEU A 1047 -28.75 38.38 51.91
N GLY A 1048 -29.92 38.96 52.19
CA GLY A 1048 -31.05 38.26 52.83
C GLY A 1048 -31.75 37.23 51.93
N GLU A 1049 -31.50 37.23 50.62
CA GLU A 1049 -32.07 36.31 49.64
C GLU A 1049 -31.03 35.29 49.14
N LEU A 1050 -29.76 35.44 49.49
CA LEU A 1050 -28.64 34.69 48.91
C LEU A 1050 -28.77 33.18 49.08
N ASP A 1051 -29.15 32.70 50.27
CA ASP A 1051 -29.33 31.26 50.52
C ASP A 1051 -30.51 30.69 49.72
N THR A 1052 -31.56 31.47 49.48
CA THR A 1052 -32.70 31.06 48.64
C THR A 1052 -32.33 31.00 47.16
N LEU A 1053 -31.46 31.92 46.70
CA LEU A 1053 -30.96 31.93 45.32
C LEU A 1053 -30.02 30.75 45.00
N LEU A 1054 -29.56 30.05 46.02
CA LEU A 1054 -28.63 28.91 45.95
C LEU A 1054 -29.31 27.56 46.23
N GLU A 1055 -30.64 27.52 46.31
CA GLU A 1055 -31.38 26.29 46.56
C GLU A 1055 -31.22 25.33 45.35
N PRO A 1056 -30.55 24.17 45.48
CA PRO A 1056 -30.22 23.32 44.33
C PRO A 1056 -31.43 22.84 43.54
N SER A 1057 -32.57 22.64 44.22
CA SER A 1057 -33.82 22.20 43.59
C SER A 1057 -34.37 23.22 42.58
N THR A 1058 -33.97 24.49 42.61
CA THR A 1058 -34.38 25.49 41.61
C THR A 1058 -33.52 25.48 40.34
N PHE A 1059 -32.38 24.76 40.33
CA PHE A 1059 -31.44 24.71 39.21
C PHE A 1059 -31.60 23.48 38.30
N VAL A 1060 -32.47 22.54 38.66
CA VAL A 1060 -32.67 21.30 37.88
C VAL A 1060 -33.69 21.45 36.74
N GLY A 1061 -34.23 22.65 36.54
CA GLY A 1061 -35.20 22.96 35.49
C GLY A 1061 -36.43 22.04 35.55
N ARG A 1062 -36.68 21.28 34.47
CA ARG A 1062 -37.81 20.35 34.35
C ARG A 1062 -37.44 18.88 34.57
N ALA A 1063 -36.28 18.60 35.16
CA ALA A 1063 -35.75 17.25 35.25
C ALA A 1063 -36.74 16.24 35.89
N PRO A 1064 -37.39 16.52 37.04
CA PRO A 1064 -38.37 15.59 37.61
C PRO A 1064 -39.58 15.32 36.71
N GLN A 1065 -40.18 16.36 36.14
CA GLN A 1065 -41.36 16.20 35.27
C GLN A 1065 -41.02 15.49 33.95
N GLN A 1066 -39.78 15.63 33.47
CA GLN A 1066 -39.30 14.88 32.31
C GLN A 1066 -39.19 13.38 32.63
N VAL A 1067 -38.68 13.01 33.82
CA VAL A 1067 -38.62 11.61 34.28
C VAL A 1067 -40.03 11.01 34.36
N GLU A 1068 -40.96 11.70 35.01
CA GLU A 1068 -42.35 11.24 35.16
C GLU A 1068 -43.04 11.04 33.82
N LYS A 1069 -42.92 12.03 32.91
CA LYS A 1069 -43.51 11.94 31.58
C LYS A 1069 -42.92 10.77 30.81
N PHE A 1070 -41.59 10.68 30.72
CA PHE A 1070 -40.90 9.66 29.92
C PHE A 1070 -41.22 8.24 30.39
N THR A 1071 -41.19 7.99 31.70
CA THR A 1071 -41.47 6.67 32.27
C THR A 1071 -42.95 6.28 32.17
N SER A 1072 -43.87 7.23 32.34
CA SER A 1072 -45.32 6.96 32.26
C SER A 1072 -45.84 6.82 30.82
N THR A 1073 -45.16 7.39 29.82
CA THR A 1073 -45.58 7.32 28.41
C THR A 1073 -44.76 6.35 27.58
N GLU A 1074 -43.44 6.53 27.46
CA GLU A 1074 -42.63 5.77 26.51
C GLU A 1074 -42.19 4.43 27.09
N VAL A 1075 -41.64 4.44 28.32
CA VAL A 1075 -41.17 3.21 28.98
C VAL A 1075 -42.34 2.27 29.26
N LYS A 1076 -43.41 2.77 29.88
CA LYS A 1076 -44.59 1.96 30.19
C LYS A 1076 -45.13 1.25 28.95
N LYS A 1077 -45.29 1.98 27.83
CA LYS A 1077 -45.78 1.41 26.57
C LYS A 1077 -44.85 0.33 26.02
N ALA A 1078 -43.54 0.53 26.06
CA ALA A 1078 -42.58 -0.44 25.56
C ALA A 1078 -42.51 -1.72 26.41
N LEU A 1079 -42.82 -1.63 27.72
CA LEU A 1079 -42.79 -2.78 28.63
C LEU A 1079 -44.11 -3.57 28.70
N GLU A 1080 -45.21 -3.06 28.14
CA GLU A 1080 -46.52 -3.72 28.13
C GLU A 1080 -46.48 -5.19 27.67
N PRO A 1081 -45.79 -5.54 26.55
CA PRO A 1081 -45.70 -6.93 26.09
C PRO A 1081 -44.94 -7.87 27.06
N TYR A 1082 -44.10 -7.30 27.92
CA TYR A 1082 -43.19 -8.02 28.80
C TYR A 1082 -43.59 -7.98 30.27
N ALA A 1083 -44.81 -7.51 30.58
CA ALA A 1083 -45.29 -7.36 31.96
C ALA A 1083 -45.15 -8.64 32.80
N ALA A 1084 -45.38 -9.82 32.19
CA ALA A 1084 -45.21 -11.10 32.89
C ALA A 1084 -43.75 -11.43 33.21
N ALA A 1085 -42.80 -11.10 32.32
CA ALA A 1085 -41.38 -11.29 32.55
C ALA A 1085 -40.87 -10.31 33.63
N VAL A 1086 -41.32 -9.06 33.58
CA VAL A 1086 -41.04 -8.04 34.60
C VAL A 1086 -41.57 -8.45 35.97
N ALA A 1087 -42.79 -8.97 36.04
CA ALA A 1087 -43.40 -9.41 37.31
C ALA A 1087 -42.67 -10.61 37.96
N LYS A 1088 -42.06 -11.48 37.16
CA LYS A 1088 -41.28 -12.64 37.63
C LYS A 1088 -39.79 -12.35 37.79
N ALA A 1089 -39.35 -11.13 37.52
CA ALA A 1089 -37.94 -10.81 37.44
C ALA A 1089 -37.25 -10.82 38.81
N GLU A 1090 -36.25 -11.69 38.92
CA GLU A 1090 -35.31 -11.72 40.05
C GLU A 1090 -34.00 -11.00 39.69
N THR A 1091 -33.22 -10.64 40.71
CA THR A 1091 -31.88 -10.11 40.51
C THR A 1091 -30.96 -11.23 40.03
N SER A 1092 -30.28 -11.01 38.91
CA SER A 1092 -29.40 -12.00 38.30
C SER A 1092 -28.19 -12.29 39.19
N THR A 1093 -27.92 -13.58 39.44
CA THR A 1093 -26.71 -14.05 40.12
C THR A 1093 -25.56 -14.18 39.12
N LEU A 1094 -24.36 -13.69 39.49
CA LEU A 1094 -23.17 -13.85 38.65
C LEU A 1094 -22.57 -15.25 38.87
N SER A 1095 -22.60 -16.11 37.85
CA SER A 1095 -21.83 -17.36 37.86
C SER A 1095 -20.33 -17.05 37.82
N VAL A 1096 -19.53 -17.72 38.63
CA VAL A 1096 -18.05 -17.62 38.64
C VAL A 1096 -17.46 -18.82 37.93
#